data_AF-A0A5S3X1C4-F1
#
_entry.id   AF-A0A5S3X1C4-F1
#
_cell.length_a   1.000
_cell.length_b   1.000
_cell.length_c   1.000
_cell.angle_alpha   90.00
_cell.angle_beta   90.00
_cell.angle_gamma   90.00
#
_symmetry.space_group_name_H-M   'P 1'
#
loop_
_entity.id
_entity.type
_entity.pdbx_description
1 polymer ?
#
loop_
_entity_poly.entity_id
_entity_poly.type
_entity_poly.pdbx_seq_one_letter_code
_entity_poly.pdbx_strand_id
1 'polypeptide(L)'
;MTQQYWVGEFFVDLSRNQITVNQEVKTLAPKALSVLTVLAQQQGQVISQDAILDAVWQDTIVSPNTLQRCIAQLRKALGDDGKEQHFIKTHAKQGYSLECDVRWQTQSPSAAPAQYTEDTQPESSHTPAPAQIRSRSQFGFALFAAAFFIVGLAASVLFEPSSSEQLTISEFRPLTATDNREVAGVYSPDGEYIVFHRFSTELCRNSIWAKRIDTQQEFRLTNNLDINGQHQFSPDGKTLAFVQTSTCVQPVTQKLCYHLMTLEFDKALQTPQTPTRVLECKNSQIREPQWLDSEHIALLQKTDERWKLLRYSMTDNTSAPLYEISDGDIISYDYSRKDGLLAVVRLGEGEHYYLDMLRPDGELVSSHRIHYPNTIARFRPIYPNFSPYENQLAFSTGRQLYTLTYQGQVSPVTLPVDEPMGSPVFHPDGNRMLVIKGQYDSDILTMPFGNDDSLQTSQATILERSTKEESNAIFQPEGDLLAFNSARSGQMQIWLSDGQVPRQLSNFPMDTFLYETHWSADGSELLTNADKALVKFALDGTAHAIPLAHPVEQLFYWDSRAQTALAQLKINGVLTFAELNLTNSAIRVLNDREVTWALKTADGSLVYTDHMDRFWRSGPVEDELIEPLLDQGSERRFTAYGNTLYGINENAQLWSYDLHSGNFKILTTVANDIVRISAVNDQQILLIKQLTSRKEVVELLLAE
;
A
#
# COMPACT_ATOMS: atom_id res chain seq x y z
N MET A 1 -25.06 -19.12 -21.70
CA MET A 1 -25.54 -19.74 -22.95
C MET A 1 -24.48 -19.50 -24.01
N THR A 2 -24.01 -20.55 -24.69
CA THR A 2 -22.85 -20.49 -25.59
C THR A 2 -23.27 -20.03 -26.99
N GLN A 3 -22.90 -18.79 -27.36
CA GLN A 3 -23.13 -18.27 -28.70
C GLN A 3 -22.08 -18.86 -29.66
N GLN A 4 -22.56 -19.55 -30.70
CA GLN A 4 -21.78 -20.02 -31.83
C GLN A 4 -22.33 -19.36 -33.09
N TYR A 5 -21.44 -18.88 -33.96
CA TYR A 5 -21.83 -18.19 -35.18
C TYR A 5 -20.74 -18.31 -36.24
N TRP A 6 -21.11 -18.05 -37.49
CA TRP A 6 -20.19 -17.98 -38.62
C TRP A 6 -20.00 -16.53 -39.03
N VAL A 7 -18.76 -16.15 -39.31
CA VAL A 7 -18.40 -14.94 -40.06
C VAL A 7 -17.84 -15.43 -41.38
N GLY A 8 -18.56 -15.31 -42.49
CA GLY A 8 -18.20 -15.92 -43.77
C GLY A 8 -18.02 -17.44 -43.66
N GLU A 9 -16.79 -17.90 -43.88
CA GLU A 9 -16.35 -19.30 -43.75
C GLU A 9 -15.75 -19.63 -42.37
N PHE A 10 -15.59 -18.63 -41.50
CA PHE A 10 -14.96 -18.75 -40.18
C PHE A 10 -16.00 -19.15 -39.13
N PHE A 11 -15.84 -20.32 -38.51
CA PHE A 11 -16.70 -20.75 -37.41
C PHE A 11 -16.16 -20.26 -36.06
N VAL A 12 -16.98 -19.54 -35.30
CA VAL A 12 -16.61 -18.95 -34.00
C VAL A 12 -17.33 -19.69 -32.87
N ASP A 13 -16.56 -20.24 -31.92
CA ASP A 13 -17.05 -20.89 -30.71
C ASP A 13 -16.61 -20.10 -29.46
N LEU A 14 -17.53 -19.30 -28.90
CA LEU A 14 -17.25 -18.49 -27.71
C LEU A 14 -17.06 -19.33 -26.43
N SER A 15 -17.59 -20.55 -26.35
CA SER A 15 -17.34 -21.43 -25.19
C SER A 15 -15.88 -21.83 -25.06
N ARG A 16 -15.22 -21.97 -26.21
CA ARG A 16 -13.85 -22.50 -26.30
C ARG A 16 -12.83 -21.45 -26.67
N ASN A 17 -13.26 -20.21 -26.88
CA ASN A 17 -12.45 -19.11 -27.40
C ASN A 17 -11.70 -19.46 -28.70
N GLN A 18 -12.40 -20.08 -29.65
CA GLN A 18 -11.79 -20.62 -30.87
C GLN A 18 -12.44 -20.08 -32.14
N ILE A 19 -11.61 -19.86 -33.17
CA ILE A 19 -12.03 -19.69 -34.57
C ILE A 19 -11.50 -20.88 -35.37
N THR A 20 -12.36 -21.49 -36.18
CA THR A 20 -12.01 -22.62 -37.07
C THR A 20 -12.12 -22.22 -38.53
N VAL A 21 -11.07 -22.51 -39.31
CA VAL A 21 -10.95 -22.20 -40.75
C VAL A 21 -10.26 -23.37 -41.44
N ASN A 22 -10.82 -23.91 -42.53
CA ASN A 22 -10.20 -25.01 -43.29
C ASN A 22 -9.72 -26.21 -42.41
N GLN A 23 -10.47 -26.55 -41.36
CA GLN A 23 -10.13 -27.58 -40.34
C GLN A 23 -8.98 -27.23 -39.38
N GLU A 24 -8.38 -26.03 -39.48
CA GLU A 24 -7.44 -25.53 -38.48
C GLU A 24 -8.17 -24.73 -37.39
N VAL A 25 -7.94 -25.11 -36.13
CA VAL A 25 -8.48 -24.43 -34.96
C VAL A 25 -7.45 -23.46 -34.40
N LYS A 26 -7.82 -22.18 -34.31
CA LYS A 26 -7.00 -21.13 -33.69
C LYS A 26 -7.68 -20.62 -32.42
N THR A 27 -6.98 -20.74 -31.29
CA THR A 27 -7.43 -20.16 -30.02
C THR A 27 -7.06 -18.68 -29.97
N LEU A 28 -8.01 -17.83 -29.61
CA LEU A 28 -7.82 -16.38 -29.46
C LEU A 28 -8.09 -15.93 -28.03
N ALA A 29 -7.59 -14.75 -27.68
CA ALA A 29 -7.91 -14.14 -26.39
C ALA A 29 -9.43 -13.88 -26.29
N PRO A 30 -10.08 -14.10 -25.13
CA PRO A 30 -11.52 -13.91 -24.97
C PRO A 30 -12.03 -12.53 -25.38
N LYS A 31 -11.25 -11.48 -25.09
CA LYS A 31 -11.58 -10.09 -25.45
C LYS A 31 -11.50 -9.83 -26.96
N ALA A 32 -10.58 -10.49 -27.68
CA ALA A 32 -10.54 -10.39 -29.14
C ALA A 32 -11.81 -10.98 -29.77
N LEU A 33 -12.29 -12.13 -29.26
CA LEU A 33 -13.57 -12.70 -29.71
C LEU A 33 -14.78 -11.88 -29.31
N SER A 34 -14.73 -11.22 -28.15
CA SER A 34 -15.77 -10.29 -27.72
C SER A 34 -15.87 -9.10 -28.68
N VAL A 35 -14.73 -8.52 -29.11
CA VAL A 35 -14.69 -7.48 -30.15
C VAL A 35 -15.29 -7.98 -31.47
N LEU A 36 -14.91 -9.18 -31.92
CA LEU A 36 -15.48 -9.77 -33.14
C LEU A 36 -17.00 -9.95 -33.03
N THR A 37 -17.48 -10.35 -31.85
CA THR A 37 -18.91 -10.56 -31.59
C THR A 37 -19.69 -9.25 -31.64
N VAL A 38 -19.16 -8.17 -31.07
CA VAL A 38 -19.78 -6.82 -31.16
C VAL A 38 -19.86 -6.35 -32.61
N LEU A 39 -18.78 -6.54 -33.38
CA LEU A 39 -18.77 -6.20 -34.81
C LEU A 39 -19.73 -7.08 -35.62
N ALA A 40 -19.86 -8.36 -35.27
CA ALA A 40 -20.75 -9.30 -35.93
C ALA A 40 -22.24 -9.04 -35.64
N GLN A 41 -22.57 -8.52 -34.45
CA GLN A 41 -23.94 -8.12 -34.10
C GLN A 41 -24.41 -6.89 -34.89
N GLN A 42 -23.49 -6.02 -35.32
CA GLN A 42 -23.76 -4.82 -36.13
C GLN A 42 -23.11 -4.94 -37.51
N GLN A 43 -23.23 -6.12 -38.14
CA GLN A 43 -22.62 -6.41 -39.44
C GLN A 43 -22.86 -5.28 -40.46
N GLY A 44 -21.78 -4.84 -41.14
CA GLY A 44 -21.83 -3.79 -42.16
C GLY A 44 -22.00 -2.36 -41.62
N GLN A 45 -22.11 -2.15 -40.30
CA GLN A 45 -22.16 -0.82 -39.69
C GLN A 45 -20.82 -0.41 -39.10
N VAL A 46 -20.52 0.89 -39.13
CA VAL A 46 -19.34 1.46 -38.48
C VAL A 46 -19.64 1.67 -37.00
N ILE A 47 -18.92 0.96 -36.13
CA ILE A 47 -19.02 1.11 -34.68
C ILE A 47 -17.82 1.94 -34.19
N SER A 48 -18.08 2.97 -33.38
CA SER A 48 -17.03 3.83 -32.83
C SER A 48 -16.08 3.06 -31.91
N GLN A 49 -14.84 3.55 -31.81
CA GLN A 49 -13.85 2.93 -30.94
C GLN A 49 -14.36 2.90 -29.49
N ASP A 50 -14.92 4.01 -29.01
CA ASP A 50 -15.48 4.13 -27.67
C ASP A 50 -16.64 3.14 -27.45
N ALA A 51 -17.55 3.00 -28.42
CA ALA A 51 -18.66 2.05 -28.29
C ALA A 51 -18.19 0.57 -28.24
N ILE A 52 -17.12 0.22 -28.97
CA ILE A 52 -16.53 -1.13 -28.88
C ILE A 52 -15.82 -1.30 -27.54
N LEU A 53 -15.10 -0.28 -27.07
CA LEU A 53 -14.41 -0.29 -25.78
C LEU A 53 -15.41 -0.47 -24.64
N ASP A 54 -16.50 0.31 -24.62
CA ASP A 54 -17.57 0.24 -23.63
C ASP A 54 -18.30 -1.11 -23.64
N ALA A 55 -18.57 -1.67 -24.83
CA ALA A 55 -19.28 -2.93 -24.97
C ALA A 55 -18.45 -4.14 -24.51
N VAL A 56 -17.13 -4.13 -24.75
CA VAL A 56 -16.26 -5.28 -24.49
C VAL A 56 -15.53 -5.18 -23.14
N TRP A 57 -15.26 -3.97 -22.66
CA TRP A 57 -14.54 -3.69 -21.41
C TRP A 57 -15.39 -2.88 -20.44
N GLN A 58 -16.61 -3.35 -20.18
CA GLN A 58 -17.46 -2.84 -19.10
C GLN A 58 -16.65 -2.80 -17.79
N ASP A 59 -16.66 -1.64 -17.13
CA ASP A 59 -15.99 -1.37 -15.85
C ASP A 59 -14.45 -1.51 -15.85
N THR A 60 -13.80 -1.42 -17.01
CA THR A 60 -12.33 -1.43 -17.11
C THR A 60 -11.82 -0.30 -18.01
N ILE A 61 -11.00 0.62 -17.48
CA ILE A 61 -10.36 1.66 -18.28
C ILE A 61 -9.23 1.02 -19.12
N VAL A 62 -9.44 0.92 -20.42
CA VAL A 62 -8.46 0.38 -21.37
C VAL A 62 -8.04 1.46 -22.37
N SER A 63 -6.75 1.53 -22.67
CA SER A 63 -6.25 2.47 -23.68
C SER A 63 -6.75 2.06 -25.09
N PRO A 64 -6.92 3.02 -26.02
CA PRO A 64 -7.33 2.72 -27.41
C PRO A 64 -6.42 1.72 -28.14
N ASN A 65 -5.14 1.62 -27.71
CA ASN A 65 -4.19 0.63 -28.21
C ASN A 65 -4.61 -0.82 -27.93
N THR A 66 -5.43 -1.06 -26.90
CA THR A 66 -5.98 -2.38 -26.55
C THR A 66 -6.93 -2.89 -27.63
N LEU A 67 -7.83 -2.01 -28.12
CA LEU A 67 -8.72 -2.33 -29.24
C LEU A 67 -7.91 -2.57 -30.52
N GLN A 68 -6.89 -1.75 -30.81
CA GLN A 68 -6.03 -1.95 -31.98
C GLN A 68 -5.31 -3.30 -31.97
N ARG A 69 -4.82 -3.75 -30.80
CA ARG A 69 -4.21 -5.08 -30.65
C ARG A 69 -5.21 -6.21 -30.89
N CYS A 70 -6.44 -6.08 -30.40
CA CYS A 70 -7.50 -7.05 -30.66
C CYS A 70 -7.83 -7.12 -32.16
N ILE A 71 -7.97 -5.97 -32.82
CA ILE A 71 -8.22 -5.90 -34.27
C ILE A 71 -7.06 -6.54 -35.07
N ALA A 72 -5.81 -6.31 -34.67
CA ALA A 72 -4.65 -6.94 -35.31
C ALA A 72 -4.64 -8.47 -35.15
N GLN A 73 -5.00 -8.99 -33.97
CA GLN A 73 -5.14 -10.42 -33.73
C GLN A 73 -6.27 -11.03 -34.55
N LEU A 74 -7.41 -10.34 -34.63
CA LEU A 74 -8.56 -10.78 -35.43
C LEU A 74 -8.22 -10.82 -36.92
N ARG A 75 -7.59 -9.76 -37.46
CA ARG A 75 -7.17 -9.74 -38.87
C ARG A 75 -6.22 -10.90 -39.18
N LYS A 76 -5.23 -11.16 -38.32
CA LYS A 76 -4.34 -12.32 -38.48
C LYS A 76 -5.07 -13.66 -38.43
N ALA A 77 -6.09 -13.79 -37.58
CA ALA A 77 -6.89 -15.01 -37.46
C ALA A 77 -7.80 -15.24 -38.69
N LEU A 78 -8.38 -14.15 -39.21
CA LEU A 78 -9.24 -14.13 -40.40
C LEU A 78 -8.47 -14.15 -41.73
N GLY A 79 -7.13 -14.13 -41.70
CA GLY A 79 -6.31 -14.05 -42.91
C GLY A 79 -6.43 -12.71 -43.64
N ASP A 80 -6.84 -11.66 -42.93
CA ASP A 80 -7.01 -10.30 -43.45
C ASP A 80 -5.69 -9.52 -43.38
N ASP A 81 -5.33 -8.82 -44.45
CA ASP A 81 -4.18 -7.90 -44.49
C ASP A 81 -4.64 -6.50 -44.08
N GLY A 82 -3.90 -5.84 -43.18
CA GLY A 82 -4.17 -4.47 -42.76
C GLY A 82 -4.18 -3.44 -43.89
N LYS A 83 -3.70 -3.80 -45.10
CA LYS A 83 -3.73 -2.96 -46.31
C LYS A 83 -4.97 -3.17 -47.20
N GLU A 84 -5.43 -4.40 -47.39
CA GLU A 84 -6.57 -4.71 -48.26
C GLU A 84 -7.91 -4.77 -47.49
N GLN A 85 -7.87 -5.10 -46.18
CA GLN A 85 -8.98 -5.03 -45.22
C GLN A 85 -10.31 -5.62 -45.73
N HIS A 86 -10.29 -6.88 -46.12
CA HIS A 86 -11.43 -7.58 -46.71
C HIS A 86 -12.51 -7.93 -45.69
N PHE A 87 -12.16 -8.12 -44.42
CA PHE A 87 -13.10 -8.57 -43.40
C PHE A 87 -13.37 -7.47 -42.37
N ILE A 88 -12.33 -6.91 -41.76
CA ILE A 88 -12.48 -5.84 -40.78
C ILE A 88 -11.91 -4.55 -41.37
N LYS A 89 -12.79 -3.58 -41.65
CA LYS A 89 -12.41 -2.29 -42.24
C LYS A 89 -12.20 -1.23 -41.16
N THR A 90 -11.12 -0.47 -41.30
CA THR A 90 -10.83 0.68 -40.43
C THR A 90 -11.33 1.96 -41.09
N HIS A 91 -12.23 2.66 -40.40
CA HIS A 91 -12.70 3.98 -40.79
C HIS A 91 -11.99 5.01 -39.91
N ALA A 92 -11.04 5.75 -40.49
CA ALA A 92 -10.19 6.67 -39.75
C ALA A 92 -11.01 7.68 -38.95
N LYS A 93 -10.73 7.81 -37.64
CA LYS A 93 -11.44 8.66 -36.66
C LYS A 93 -12.92 8.32 -36.44
N GLN A 94 -13.44 7.26 -37.05
CA GLN A 94 -14.86 6.86 -36.92
C GLN A 94 -15.03 5.49 -36.27
N GLY A 95 -14.11 4.54 -36.48
CA GLY A 95 -14.16 3.22 -35.84
C GLY A 95 -13.91 2.06 -36.79
N TYR A 96 -14.61 0.93 -36.58
CA TYR A 96 -14.43 -0.30 -37.34
C TYR A 96 -15.76 -0.88 -37.83
N SER A 97 -15.75 -1.55 -38.98
CA SER A 97 -16.90 -2.33 -39.49
C SER A 97 -16.47 -3.74 -39.88
N LEU A 98 -17.41 -4.69 -39.82
CA LEU A 98 -17.23 -6.05 -40.33
C LEU A 98 -17.97 -6.20 -41.66
N GLU A 99 -17.22 -6.33 -42.75
CA GLU A 99 -17.71 -6.39 -44.13
C GLU A 99 -17.83 -7.85 -44.61
N CYS A 100 -18.42 -8.72 -43.79
CA CYS A 100 -18.54 -10.15 -44.06
C CYS A 100 -19.88 -10.71 -43.54
N ASP A 101 -20.44 -11.70 -44.24
CA ASP A 101 -21.73 -12.31 -43.90
C ASP A 101 -21.72 -13.04 -42.56
N VAL A 102 -22.58 -12.64 -41.63
CA VAL A 102 -22.70 -13.28 -40.31
C VAL A 102 -23.93 -14.19 -40.26
N ARG A 103 -23.73 -15.46 -39.90
CA ARG A 103 -24.82 -16.43 -39.69
C ARG A 103 -24.80 -16.90 -38.23
N TRP A 104 -25.86 -16.59 -37.48
CA TRP A 104 -25.99 -17.01 -36.09
C TRP A 104 -26.61 -18.41 -35.99
N GLN A 105 -26.07 -19.28 -35.15
CA GLN A 105 -26.65 -20.60 -34.92
C GLN A 105 -27.87 -20.47 -34.00
N THR A 106 -29.08 -20.50 -34.56
CA THR A 106 -30.32 -20.52 -33.76
C THR A 106 -30.53 -21.93 -33.20
N GLN A 107 -30.56 -22.08 -31.87
CA GLN A 107 -31.03 -23.32 -31.24
C GLN A 107 -32.57 -23.36 -31.32
N SER A 108 -33.11 -24.39 -31.98
CA SER A 108 -34.54 -24.69 -31.94
C SER A 108 -34.97 -25.14 -30.53
N PRO A 109 -36.10 -24.66 -29.98
CA PRO A 109 -36.62 -25.20 -28.73
C PRO A 109 -37.23 -26.58 -28.99
N SER A 110 -36.62 -27.62 -28.42
CA SER A 110 -37.15 -28.98 -28.43
C SER A 110 -38.35 -29.11 -27.48
N ALA A 111 -39.41 -29.72 -28.01
CA ALA A 111 -40.72 -29.92 -27.40
C ALA A 111 -40.74 -30.89 -26.20
N ALA A 112 -41.70 -30.67 -25.28
CA ALA A 112 -42.77 -31.61 -24.84
C ALA A 112 -43.45 -31.12 -23.53
N PRO A 113 -44.66 -31.60 -23.14
CA PRO A 113 -45.91 -31.63 -23.91
C PRO A 113 -47.15 -31.08 -23.14
N ALA A 114 -48.16 -30.66 -23.92
CA ALA A 114 -49.63 -30.65 -23.72
C ALA A 114 -50.27 -30.33 -22.35
N GLN A 115 -51.19 -29.33 -22.32
CA GLN A 115 -52.65 -29.59 -22.29
C GLN A 115 -53.56 -28.33 -22.32
N TYR A 116 -54.65 -28.44 -23.13
CA TYR A 116 -55.97 -27.76 -23.18
C TYR A 116 -56.07 -26.25 -23.56
N THR A 117 -56.51 -25.91 -24.79
CA THR A 117 -57.90 -25.59 -25.31
C THR A 117 -58.52 -24.35 -24.63
N GLU A 118 -59.04 -23.32 -25.30
CA GLU A 118 -60.07 -23.35 -26.35
C GLU A 118 -60.27 -21.94 -26.99
N ASP A 119 -60.50 -21.94 -28.31
CA ASP A 119 -61.26 -21.02 -29.19
C ASP A 119 -61.58 -19.55 -28.79
N THR A 120 -61.31 -18.58 -29.69
CA THR A 120 -62.20 -18.19 -30.82
C THR A 120 -61.61 -16.98 -31.60
N GLN A 121 -61.59 -17.11 -32.92
CA GLN A 121 -61.24 -16.14 -34.00
C GLN A 121 -62.41 -15.12 -34.29
N PRO A 122 -62.39 -14.23 -35.30
CA PRO A 122 -61.49 -13.09 -35.56
C PRO A 122 -62.29 -11.84 -36.08
N GLU A 123 -61.60 -10.92 -36.78
CA GLU A 123 -62.12 -9.86 -37.68
C GLU A 123 -62.74 -8.60 -37.04
N SER A 124 -62.55 -7.37 -37.53
CA SER A 124 -61.89 -6.85 -38.73
C SER A 124 -61.67 -5.34 -38.56
N SER A 125 -60.68 -4.85 -39.30
CA SER A 125 -60.36 -3.47 -39.68
C SER A 125 -61.47 -2.41 -39.62
N HIS A 126 -61.12 -1.17 -39.24
CA HIS A 126 -61.17 0.01 -40.11
C HIS A 126 -60.70 1.27 -39.35
N THR A 127 -59.72 2.00 -39.89
CA THR A 127 -59.48 3.42 -39.59
C THR A 127 -60.37 4.26 -40.53
N PRO A 128 -60.85 5.45 -40.14
CA PRO A 128 -60.09 6.69 -40.40
C PRO A 128 -60.23 7.80 -39.33
N ALA A 129 -59.34 8.80 -39.44
CA ALA A 129 -59.19 10.03 -38.63
C ALA A 129 -60.35 11.07 -38.81
N PRO A 130 -60.25 12.34 -38.35
CA PRO A 130 -59.81 12.97 -37.09
C PRO A 130 -60.89 13.94 -36.50
N ALA A 131 -60.67 14.54 -35.33
CA ALA A 131 -61.39 15.77 -34.93
C ALA A 131 -60.55 16.73 -34.07
N GLN A 132 -60.60 18.01 -34.46
CA GLN A 132 -59.92 19.17 -33.90
C GLN A 132 -60.58 19.65 -32.59
N ILE A 133 -59.78 20.16 -31.66
CA ILE A 133 -60.24 21.19 -30.71
C ILE A 133 -59.22 22.35 -30.70
N ARG A 134 -59.73 23.55 -30.99
CA ARG A 134 -59.04 24.84 -30.86
C ARG A 134 -59.02 25.26 -29.39
N SER A 135 -57.89 25.77 -28.90
CA SER A 135 -57.88 26.85 -27.91
C SER A 135 -56.74 27.83 -28.17
N ARG A 136 -57.03 29.12 -27.95
CA ARG A 136 -56.20 30.27 -28.29
C ARG A 136 -55.10 30.55 -27.26
N SER A 137 -53.98 31.06 -27.79
CA SER A 137 -53.00 32.02 -27.27
C SER A 137 -52.32 31.78 -25.92
N GLN A 138 -50.99 31.78 -25.93
CA GLN A 138 -50.16 32.66 -25.08
C GLN A 138 -48.74 32.78 -25.67
N PHE A 139 -48.53 33.86 -26.42
CA PHE A 139 -47.20 34.43 -26.66
C PHE A 139 -46.73 34.99 -25.31
N GLY A 140 -45.74 34.36 -24.69
CA GLY A 140 -45.21 34.78 -23.39
C GLY A 140 -44.22 33.81 -22.74
N PHE A 141 -44.20 32.54 -23.14
CA PHE A 141 -43.33 31.53 -22.50
C PHE A 141 -41.93 31.39 -23.14
N ALA A 142 -41.74 31.83 -24.39
CA ALA A 142 -40.48 31.63 -25.11
C ALA A 142 -39.32 32.48 -24.54
N LEU A 143 -39.60 33.65 -23.97
CA LEU A 143 -38.59 34.55 -23.39
C LEU A 143 -38.11 34.10 -22.00
N PHE A 144 -38.98 33.52 -21.18
CA PHE A 144 -38.61 32.97 -19.88
C PHE A 144 -37.83 31.65 -20.01
N ALA A 145 -38.20 30.79 -20.96
CA ALA A 145 -37.45 29.56 -21.23
C ALA A 145 -36.04 29.85 -21.75
N ALA A 146 -35.88 30.83 -22.64
CA ALA A 146 -34.56 31.25 -23.14
C ALA A 146 -33.69 31.86 -22.03
N ALA A 147 -34.26 32.68 -21.14
CA ALA A 147 -33.52 33.23 -20.01
C ALA A 147 -33.10 32.14 -19.00
N PHE A 148 -33.96 31.17 -18.71
CA PHE A 148 -33.61 30.02 -17.87
C PHE A 148 -32.55 29.12 -18.52
N PHE A 149 -32.60 28.96 -19.84
CA PHE A 149 -31.59 28.19 -20.58
C PHE A 149 -30.24 28.91 -20.58
N ILE A 150 -30.23 30.24 -20.74
CA ILE A 150 -29.01 31.05 -20.71
C ILE A 150 -28.44 31.11 -19.28
N VAL A 151 -29.28 31.23 -18.25
CA VAL A 151 -28.84 31.18 -16.85
C VAL A 151 -28.37 29.77 -16.49
N GLY A 152 -29.02 28.73 -17.00
CA GLY A 152 -28.59 27.34 -16.85
C GLY A 152 -27.27 27.05 -17.55
N LEU A 153 -27.05 27.59 -18.76
CA LEU A 153 -25.79 27.50 -19.49
C LEU A 153 -24.68 28.34 -18.82
N ALA A 154 -25.01 29.54 -18.35
CA ALA A 154 -24.08 30.38 -17.62
C ALA A 154 -23.71 29.74 -16.28
N ALA A 155 -24.67 29.13 -15.58
CA ALA A 155 -24.41 28.35 -14.38
C ALA A 155 -23.60 27.08 -14.70
N SER A 156 -23.81 26.39 -15.81
CA SER A 156 -23.00 25.21 -16.16
C SER A 156 -21.57 25.56 -16.53
N VAL A 157 -21.32 26.76 -17.08
CA VAL A 157 -19.96 27.27 -17.36
C VAL A 157 -19.32 27.89 -16.12
N LEU A 158 -20.10 28.50 -15.21
CA LEU A 158 -19.61 29.04 -13.94
C LEU A 158 -19.44 27.97 -12.84
N PHE A 159 -20.11 26.82 -12.97
CA PHE A 159 -20.02 25.63 -12.12
C PHE A 159 -19.51 24.42 -12.91
N GLU A 160 -18.77 24.63 -14.00
CA GLU A 160 -17.90 23.57 -14.50
C GLU A 160 -16.91 23.28 -13.35
N PRO A 161 -16.92 22.08 -12.75
CA PRO A 161 -15.94 21.76 -11.73
C PRO A 161 -14.59 21.99 -12.38
N SER A 162 -13.83 22.96 -11.87
CA SER A 162 -12.49 23.24 -12.34
C SER A 162 -11.77 21.90 -12.40
N SER A 163 -11.45 21.46 -13.61
CA SER A 163 -10.66 20.25 -13.80
C SER A 163 -9.38 20.49 -13.02
N SER A 164 -9.22 19.81 -11.89
CA SER A 164 -8.00 19.92 -11.10
C SER A 164 -6.85 19.64 -12.05
N GLU A 165 -5.91 20.58 -12.17
CA GLU A 165 -4.73 20.39 -13.01
C GLU A 165 -4.12 19.03 -12.68
N GLN A 166 -3.92 18.23 -13.72
CA GLN A 166 -3.54 16.84 -13.57
C GLN A 166 -2.03 16.77 -13.40
N LEU A 167 -1.58 16.42 -12.19
CA LEU A 167 -0.17 16.16 -11.91
C LEU A 167 0.38 15.16 -12.93
N THR A 168 1.28 15.63 -13.79
CA THR A 168 1.87 14.84 -14.88
C THR A 168 3.37 14.93 -14.80
N ILE A 169 4.05 13.79 -14.94
CA ILE A 169 5.51 13.71 -14.80
C ILE A 169 6.13 13.57 -16.18
N SER A 170 7.08 14.44 -16.48
CA SER A 170 7.77 14.51 -17.78
C SER A 170 9.10 13.76 -17.77
N GLU A 171 9.87 13.87 -16.69
CA GLU A 171 11.24 13.35 -16.62
C GLU A 171 11.61 12.84 -15.22
N PHE A 172 12.57 11.91 -15.19
CA PHE A 172 13.17 11.32 -14.00
C PHE A 172 14.67 11.60 -13.96
N ARG A 173 15.18 12.14 -12.84
CA ARG A 173 16.60 12.43 -12.64
C ARG A 173 17.09 11.94 -11.26
N PRO A 174 18.05 11.00 -11.19
CA PRO A 174 18.67 10.66 -9.91
C PRO A 174 19.50 11.85 -9.40
N LEU A 175 19.30 12.24 -8.14
CA LEU A 175 20.11 13.27 -7.49
C LEU A 175 21.21 12.67 -6.62
N THR A 176 20.98 11.47 -6.07
CA THR A 176 22.02 10.68 -5.41
C THR A 176 22.12 9.31 -6.07
N ALA A 177 23.28 8.66 -5.94
CA ALA A 177 23.57 7.38 -6.58
C ALA A 177 24.77 6.70 -5.90
N THR A 178 24.72 6.56 -4.57
CA THR A 178 25.77 5.87 -3.81
C THR A 178 25.37 4.45 -3.43
N ASP A 179 26.32 3.66 -2.94
CA ASP A 179 26.03 2.32 -2.40
C ASP A 179 25.32 2.38 -1.03
N ASN A 180 25.25 3.57 -0.41
CA ASN A 180 24.59 3.78 0.87
C ASN A 180 23.06 3.91 0.69
N ARG A 181 22.32 3.62 1.76
CA ARG A 181 20.90 3.93 1.84
C ARG A 181 20.72 5.43 2.10
N GLU A 182 20.04 6.12 1.19
CA GLU A 182 19.78 7.56 1.24
C GLU A 182 18.28 7.86 1.25
N VAL A 183 17.83 8.67 2.21
CA VAL A 183 16.38 8.91 2.45
C VAL A 183 16.11 10.33 2.97
N ALA A 184 14.84 10.64 3.20
CA ALA A 184 14.37 11.89 3.83
C ALA A 184 14.81 13.15 3.06
N GLY A 185 14.80 13.13 1.74
CA GLY A 185 15.17 14.29 0.91
C GLY A 185 14.18 15.45 1.06
N VAL A 186 14.67 16.65 1.34
CA VAL A 186 13.91 17.91 1.26
C VAL A 186 14.73 18.97 0.54
N TYR A 187 14.07 19.93 -0.11
CA TYR A 187 14.74 21.09 -0.69
C TYR A 187 15.04 22.17 0.37
N SER A 188 16.11 22.93 0.17
CA SER A 188 16.27 24.23 0.83
C SER A 188 15.19 25.21 0.35
N PRO A 189 14.82 26.23 1.15
CA PRO A 189 13.77 27.18 0.76
C PRO A 189 14.07 27.96 -0.54
N ASP A 190 15.34 28.15 -0.88
CA ASP A 190 15.79 28.74 -2.15
C ASP A 190 15.82 27.75 -3.33
N GLY A 191 15.65 26.45 -3.07
CA GLY A 191 15.70 25.40 -4.07
C GLY A 191 17.10 25.03 -4.56
N GLU A 192 18.18 25.62 -4.03
CA GLU A 192 19.54 25.39 -4.53
C GLU A 192 20.18 24.10 -3.99
N TYR A 193 19.69 23.60 -2.86
CA TYR A 193 20.20 22.41 -2.18
C TYR A 193 19.11 21.37 -1.95
N ILE A 194 19.51 20.11 -1.95
CA ILE A 194 18.77 19.04 -1.28
C ILE A 194 19.45 18.68 0.03
N VAL A 195 18.68 18.36 1.07
CA VAL A 195 19.17 17.80 2.33
C VAL A 195 18.58 16.42 2.53
N PHE A 196 19.42 15.44 2.81
CA PHE A 196 19.05 14.03 2.89
C PHE A 196 19.90 13.30 3.95
N HIS A 197 19.46 12.10 4.31
CA HIS A 197 20.16 11.24 5.26
C HIS A 197 20.95 10.19 4.50
N ARG A 198 22.21 9.97 4.88
CA ARG A 198 23.03 8.85 4.38
C ARG A 198 23.33 7.90 5.54
N PHE A 199 22.86 6.66 5.43
CA PHE A 199 23.05 5.62 6.43
C PHE A 199 24.44 4.98 6.32
N SER A 200 25.01 4.64 7.48
CA SER A 200 26.19 3.77 7.56
C SER A 200 25.85 2.38 7.02
N THR A 201 26.82 1.73 6.40
CA THR A 201 26.67 0.35 5.90
C THR A 201 26.65 -0.68 7.03
N GLU A 202 27.26 -0.38 8.17
CA GLU A 202 27.48 -1.33 9.27
C GLU A 202 26.47 -1.18 10.42
N LEU A 203 25.91 0.03 10.58
CA LEU A 203 25.02 0.38 11.70
C LEU A 203 23.75 1.02 11.14
N CYS A 204 22.60 0.79 11.78
CA CYS A 204 21.35 1.52 11.52
C CYS A 204 21.41 2.97 12.07
N ARG A 205 22.46 3.70 11.72
CA ARG A 205 22.74 5.09 12.09
C ARG A 205 23.07 5.88 10.83
N ASN A 206 22.73 7.15 10.83
CA ASN A 206 22.86 8.02 9.68
C ASN A 206 23.54 9.34 10.04
N SER A 207 23.96 10.05 9.00
CA SER A 207 24.39 11.44 9.05
C SER A 207 23.55 12.25 8.07
N ILE A 208 23.40 13.54 8.34
CA ILE A 208 22.66 14.47 7.48
C ILE A 208 23.64 15.09 6.49
N TRP A 209 23.26 15.14 5.22
CA TRP A 209 24.06 15.65 4.10
C TRP A 209 23.26 16.70 3.34
N ALA A 210 23.96 17.69 2.80
CA ALA A 210 23.43 18.57 1.77
C ALA A 210 24.13 18.29 0.44
N LYS A 211 23.41 18.45 -0.66
CA LYS A 211 23.97 18.46 -1.99
C LYS A 211 23.46 19.67 -2.76
N ARG A 212 24.38 20.45 -3.31
CA ARG A 212 24.06 21.59 -4.16
C ARG A 212 23.69 21.08 -5.55
N ILE A 213 22.54 21.48 -6.09
CA ILE A 213 21.93 20.84 -7.28
C ILE A 213 22.68 21.19 -8.57
N ASP A 214 23.16 22.42 -8.72
CA ASP A 214 23.87 22.89 -9.92
C ASP A 214 25.29 22.30 -10.03
N THR A 215 26.07 22.33 -8.95
CA THR A 215 27.46 21.90 -8.91
C THR A 215 27.64 20.44 -8.54
N GLN A 216 26.58 19.79 -8.03
CA GLN A 216 26.60 18.43 -7.48
C GLN A 216 27.52 18.26 -6.26
N GLN A 217 28.00 19.36 -5.67
CA GLN A 217 28.88 19.32 -4.50
C GLN A 217 28.12 18.85 -3.26
N GLU A 218 28.70 17.90 -2.53
CA GLU A 218 28.13 17.35 -1.30
C GLU A 218 28.84 17.89 -0.04
N PHE A 219 28.05 18.08 1.01
CA PHE A 219 28.48 18.58 2.31
C PHE A 219 27.91 17.69 3.40
N ARG A 220 28.77 17.10 4.23
CA ARG A 220 28.31 16.41 5.44
C ARG A 220 27.96 17.47 6.49
N LEU A 221 26.71 17.51 6.94
CA LEU A 221 26.22 18.53 7.85
C LEU A 221 26.43 18.18 9.34
N THR A 222 26.35 16.88 9.68
CA THR A 222 26.51 16.40 11.06
C THR A 222 27.84 15.66 11.25
N ASN A 223 28.49 15.87 12.39
CA ASN A 223 29.78 15.23 12.70
C ASN A 223 29.64 13.77 13.20
N ASN A 224 28.50 13.42 13.80
CA ASN A 224 28.25 12.11 14.42
C ASN A 224 27.37 11.21 13.54
N LEU A 225 27.36 9.91 13.87
CA LEU A 225 26.44 8.91 13.32
C LEU A 225 25.37 8.62 14.37
N ASP A 226 24.14 9.04 14.10
CA ASP A 226 23.02 8.99 15.03
C ASP A 226 21.75 8.48 14.36
N ILE A 227 20.66 8.29 15.12
CA ILE A 227 19.36 7.93 14.57
C ILE A 227 18.58 9.24 14.35
N ASN A 228 18.82 9.89 13.21
CA ASN A 228 18.08 11.10 12.83
C ASN A 228 16.85 10.72 12.00
N GLY A 229 15.70 11.31 12.36
CA GLY A 229 14.41 11.23 11.66
C GLY A 229 14.15 12.46 10.79
N GLN A 230 12.91 12.63 10.30
CA GLN A 230 12.56 13.70 9.36
C GLN A 230 13.04 15.10 9.81
N HIS A 231 13.45 15.90 8.84
CA HIS A 231 14.00 17.24 9.03
C HIS A 231 13.29 18.29 8.17
N GLN A 232 13.29 19.53 8.64
CA GLN A 232 12.68 20.66 7.94
C GLN A 232 13.47 21.95 8.15
N PHE A 233 13.52 22.79 7.11
CA PHE A 233 14.10 24.13 7.17
C PHE A 233 13.19 25.15 7.86
N SER A 234 13.82 26.02 8.65
CA SER A 234 13.23 27.30 9.06
C SER A 234 12.83 28.12 7.83
N PRO A 235 11.85 29.03 7.95
CA PRO A 235 11.38 29.81 6.80
C PRO A 235 12.48 30.60 6.09
N ASP A 236 13.51 31.05 6.82
CA ASP A 236 14.66 31.78 6.29
C ASP A 236 15.79 30.88 5.74
N GLY A 237 15.65 29.55 5.83
CA GLY A 237 16.63 28.57 5.35
C GLY A 237 17.88 28.42 6.21
N LYS A 238 18.01 29.17 7.31
CA LYS A 238 19.25 29.20 8.11
C LYS A 238 19.36 28.08 9.12
N THR A 239 18.23 27.50 9.53
CA THR A 239 18.18 26.47 10.57
C THR A 239 17.46 25.23 10.07
N LEU A 240 18.07 24.06 10.26
CA LEU A 240 17.40 22.77 10.12
C LEU A 240 16.92 22.29 11.49
N ALA A 241 15.67 21.85 11.58
CA ALA A 241 15.13 21.17 12.75
C ALA A 241 14.82 19.71 12.41
N PHE A 242 15.09 18.78 13.33
CA PHE A 242 14.84 17.35 13.14
C PHE A 242 14.72 16.61 14.46
N VAL A 243 14.13 15.42 14.45
CA VAL A 243 14.07 14.55 15.63
C VAL A 243 15.23 13.57 15.61
N GLN A 244 16.00 13.52 16.69
CA GLN A 244 17.03 12.53 16.93
C GLN A 244 16.56 11.54 18.00
N THR A 245 16.84 10.25 17.80
CA THR A 245 16.49 9.19 18.74
C THR A 245 17.74 8.57 19.36
N SER A 246 17.69 8.27 20.64
CA SER A 246 18.77 7.59 21.36
C SER A 246 18.22 6.63 22.40
N THR A 247 19.02 5.69 22.91
CA THR A 247 18.63 4.93 24.10
C THR A 247 18.42 5.88 25.29
N CYS A 248 17.37 5.69 26.08
CA CYS A 248 17.17 6.47 27.28
C CYS A 248 18.20 6.12 28.36
N VAL A 249 18.79 7.14 28.98
CA VAL A 249 19.56 6.96 30.22
C VAL A 249 18.58 6.94 31.38
N GLN A 250 18.57 5.84 32.14
CA GLN A 250 17.78 5.57 33.37
C GLN A 250 17.17 6.84 34.01
N PRO A 251 15.85 6.91 34.27
CA PRO A 251 14.87 5.81 34.36
C PRO A 251 14.30 5.31 33.02
N VAL A 252 13.71 4.10 33.06
CA VAL A 252 13.46 3.19 31.92
C VAL A 252 12.00 3.11 31.46
N THR A 253 11.14 4.08 31.79
CA THR A 253 9.72 4.03 31.37
C THR A 253 9.56 3.90 29.84
N GLN A 254 10.58 4.31 29.08
CA GLN A 254 10.68 4.20 27.64
C GLN A 254 12.09 3.68 27.24
N LYS A 255 12.16 2.80 26.23
CA LYS A 255 13.45 2.27 25.69
C LYS A 255 14.26 3.35 24.98
N LEU A 256 13.58 4.18 24.18
CA LEU A 256 14.17 5.21 23.34
C LEU A 256 13.75 6.61 23.78
N CYS A 257 14.66 7.56 23.81
CA CYS A 257 14.43 8.97 24.09
C CYS A 257 14.47 9.75 22.78
N TYR A 258 13.57 10.73 22.66
CA TYR A 258 13.40 11.53 21.46
C TYR A 258 13.80 12.96 21.73
N HIS A 259 14.60 13.54 20.85
CA HIS A 259 15.17 14.87 21.02
C HIS A 259 14.84 15.74 19.82
N LEU A 260 14.29 16.93 20.04
CA LEU A 260 14.22 17.93 18.98
C LEU A 260 15.59 18.60 18.89
N MET A 261 16.21 18.52 17.71
CA MET A 261 17.53 19.05 17.44
C MET A 261 17.45 20.18 16.42
N THR A 262 18.38 21.14 16.51
CA THR A 262 18.60 22.17 15.51
C THR A 262 20.04 22.22 15.02
N LEU A 263 20.22 22.72 13.81
CA LEU A 263 21.51 22.85 13.15
C LEU A 263 21.53 24.13 12.30
N GLU A 264 22.59 24.94 12.43
CA GLU A 264 22.79 26.12 11.58
C GLU A 264 23.33 25.71 10.19
N PHE A 265 22.51 25.87 9.14
CA PHE A 265 22.78 25.31 7.82
C PHE A 265 24.03 25.90 7.15
N ASP A 266 24.16 27.24 7.09
CA ASP A 266 25.29 27.91 6.43
C ASP A 266 26.65 27.56 7.05
N LYS A 267 26.68 27.40 8.38
CA LYS A 267 27.87 26.95 9.10
C LYS A 267 28.16 25.47 8.81
N ALA A 268 27.12 24.65 8.63
CA ALA A 268 27.23 23.20 8.41
C ALA A 268 27.75 22.88 7.00
N LEU A 269 27.51 23.77 6.03
CA LEU A 269 28.11 23.71 4.70
C LEU A 269 29.63 23.95 4.73
N GLN A 270 30.16 24.66 5.73
CA GLN A 270 31.59 24.91 5.87
C GLN A 270 32.30 23.80 6.65
N THR A 271 31.68 23.34 7.74
CA THR A 271 32.20 22.23 8.55
C THR A 271 31.06 21.48 9.23
N PRO A 272 31.11 20.13 9.33
CA PRO A 272 30.09 19.36 10.04
C PRO A 272 29.98 19.80 11.51
N GLN A 273 28.76 19.91 12.03
CA GLN A 273 28.52 20.35 13.40
C GLN A 273 27.94 19.24 14.28
N THR A 274 28.07 19.43 15.60
CA THR A 274 27.20 18.76 16.57
C THR A 274 25.88 19.54 16.64
N PRO A 275 24.73 18.92 16.34
CA PRO A 275 23.44 19.57 16.46
C PRO A 275 23.13 20.03 17.89
N THR A 276 22.39 21.12 18.03
CA THR A 276 21.96 21.66 19.33
C THR A 276 20.66 21.00 19.75
N ARG A 277 20.60 20.46 20.96
CA ARG A 277 19.36 19.91 21.51
C ARG A 277 18.48 21.00 22.08
N VAL A 278 17.24 21.06 21.61
CA VAL A 278 16.23 22.04 21.99
C VAL A 278 15.28 21.46 23.03
N LEU A 279 14.78 20.25 22.80
CA LEU A 279 13.82 19.55 23.65
C LEU A 279 14.26 18.09 23.84
N GLU A 280 13.97 17.51 24.99
CA GLU A 280 14.16 16.09 25.29
C GLU A 280 12.88 15.47 25.85
N CYS A 281 12.42 14.39 25.22
CA CYS A 281 11.25 13.61 25.63
C CYS A 281 11.70 12.25 26.15
N LYS A 282 11.47 12.00 27.44
CA LYS A 282 11.81 10.74 28.14
C LYS A 282 10.62 9.82 28.40
N ASN A 283 9.40 10.35 28.29
CA ASN A 283 8.14 9.64 28.57
C ASN A 283 7.12 9.84 27.44
N SER A 284 7.55 10.39 26.31
CA SER A 284 6.72 10.57 25.13
C SER A 284 7.58 10.40 23.89
N GLN A 285 6.90 10.10 22.79
CA GLN A 285 7.51 10.04 21.47
C GLN A 285 7.18 11.33 20.72
N ILE A 286 8.12 11.84 19.95
CA ILE A 286 7.90 12.97 19.06
C ILE A 286 8.38 12.64 17.64
N ARG A 287 7.71 13.19 16.62
CA ARG A 287 8.12 13.03 15.21
C ARG A 287 7.63 14.18 14.34
N GLU A 288 8.18 14.24 13.12
CA GLU A 288 7.74 15.10 12.02
C GLU A 288 7.70 16.59 12.40
N PRO A 289 8.84 17.22 12.72
CA PRO A 289 8.87 18.64 13.04
C PRO A 289 8.65 19.50 11.79
N GLN A 290 7.75 20.48 11.84
CA GLN A 290 7.47 21.44 10.77
C GLN A 290 7.49 22.86 11.31
N TRP A 291 8.27 23.75 10.70
CA TRP A 291 8.30 25.16 11.09
C TRP A 291 7.03 25.88 10.65
N LEU A 292 6.26 26.40 11.60
CA LEU A 292 5.07 27.22 11.33
C LEU A 292 5.45 28.65 10.94
N ASP A 293 6.43 29.21 11.66
CA ASP A 293 7.03 30.53 11.46
C ASP A 293 8.50 30.51 11.94
N SER A 294 9.11 31.66 12.25
CA SER A 294 10.50 31.74 12.72
C SER A 294 10.70 31.33 14.19
N GLU A 295 9.64 31.20 14.96
CA GLU A 295 9.67 30.95 16.41
C GLU A 295 8.93 29.66 16.80
N HIS A 296 8.04 29.15 15.96
CA HIS A 296 7.18 28.02 16.30
C HIS A 296 7.39 26.80 15.41
N ILE A 297 7.47 25.64 16.05
CA ILE A 297 7.55 24.33 15.39
C ILE A 297 6.31 23.52 15.76
N ALA A 298 5.59 23.03 14.76
CA ALA A 298 4.60 21.97 14.93
C ALA A 298 5.32 20.60 14.97
N LEU A 299 4.83 19.67 15.79
CA LEU A 299 5.30 18.28 15.82
C LEU A 299 4.23 17.36 16.37
N LEU A 300 4.26 16.08 15.99
CA LEU A 300 3.40 15.07 16.60
C LEU A 300 4.02 14.58 17.91
N GLN A 301 3.19 14.37 18.94
CA GLN A 301 3.57 13.78 20.22
C GLN A 301 2.65 12.60 20.59
N LYS A 302 3.22 11.48 21.06
CA LYS A 302 2.49 10.35 21.66
C LYS A 302 2.80 10.27 23.16
N THR A 303 1.79 10.39 24.03
CA THR A 303 1.92 10.23 25.51
C THR A 303 1.19 9.00 26.04
N ASP A 304 -0.04 8.75 25.56
CA ASP A 304 -0.96 7.71 26.09
C ASP A 304 -1.65 6.98 24.93
N GLU A 305 -0.87 6.25 24.12
CA GLU A 305 -1.31 5.53 22.92
C GLU A 305 -1.83 6.33 21.71
N ARG A 306 -2.13 7.63 21.87
CA ARG A 306 -2.62 8.50 20.79
C ARG A 306 -1.62 9.57 20.40
N TRP A 307 -1.55 9.87 19.10
CA TRP A 307 -0.83 11.02 18.59
C TRP A 307 -1.67 12.29 18.68
N LYS A 308 -1.03 13.37 19.10
CA LYS A 308 -1.55 14.73 19.01
C LYS A 308 -0.60 15.66 18.29
N LEU A 309 -1.14 16.73 17.70
CA LEU A 309 -0.35 17.78 17.07
C LEU A 309 -0.08 18.90 18.07
N LEU A 310 1.19 19.24 18.22
CA LEU A 310 1.70 20.11 19.27
C LEU A 310 2.44 21.28 18.64
N ARG A 311 2.25 22.49 19.18
CA ARG A 311 3.03 23.68 18.84
C ARG A 311 4.05 23.94 19.93
N TYR A 312 5.32 24.03 19.55
CA TYR A 312 6.44 24.36 20.42
C TYR A 312 6.99 25.75 20.09
N SER A 313 7.19 26.59 21.10
CA SER A 313 7.82 27.91 21.00
C SER A 313 9.31 27.80 21.30
N MET A 314 10.15 28.15 20.31
CA MET A 314 11.60 28.18 20.41
C MET A 314 12.11 29.27 21.36
N THR A 315 11.36 30.37 21.48
CA THR A 315 11.72 31.54 22.28
C THR A 315 11.35 31.36 23.75
N ASP A 316 10.13 30.91 24.01
CA ASP A 316 9.61 30.73 25.37
C ASP A 316 9.98 29.38 25.98
N ASN A 317 10.44 28.42 25.15
CA ASN A 317 10.66 27.02 25.52
C ASN A 317 9.41 26.40 26.17
N THR A 318 8.24 26.68 25.57
CA THR A 318 6.94 26.17 26.01
C THR A 318 6.26 25.43 24.88
N SER A 319 5.32 24.56 25.24
CA SER A 319 4.59 23.74 24.29
C SER A 319 3.09 23.74 24.62
N ALA A 320 2.26 23.76 23.58
CA ALA A 320 0.81 23.75 23.71
C ALA A 320 0.18 22.83 22.64
N PRO A 321 -0.89 22.10 22.96
CA PRO A 321 -1.64 21.37 21.95
C PRO A 321 -2.15 22.31 20.86
N LEU A 322 -1.93 21.95 19.60
CA LEU A 322 -2.48 22.63 18.44
C LEU A 322 -3.73 21.91 17.94
N TYR A 323 -3.71 20.57 17.97
CA TYR A 323 -4.86 19.75 17.59
C TYR A 323 -4.83 18.41 18.31
N GLU A 324 -5.95 18.05 18.95
CA GLU A 324 -6.17 16.78 19.64
C GLU A 324 -7.53 16.21 19.23
N ILE A 325 -7.61 14.89 19.11
CA ILE A 325 -8.86 14.18 18.84
C ILE A 325 -9.13 13.19 19.96
N SER A 326 -10.40 13.09 20.36
CA SER A 326 -10.83 12.17 21.43
C SER A 326 -11.14 10.77 20.92
N ASP A 327 -11.45 10.63 19.63
CA ASP A 327 -11.75 9.36 18.97
C ASP A 327 -10.91 9.20 17.70
N GLY A 328 -10.20 8.08 17.59
CA GLY A 328 -9.25 7.81 16.52
C GLY A 328 -7.81 8.31 16.76
N ASP A 329 -6.99 8.34 15.73
CA ASP A 329 -5.55 8.63 15.86
C ASP A 329 -5.03 9.53 14.73
N ILE A 330 -4.03 10.36 15.02
CA ILE A 330 -3.39 11.21 14.00
C ILE A 330 -2.31 10.39 13.29
N ILE A 331 -2.43 10.26 11.98
CA ILE A 331 -1.58 9.41 11.15
C ILE A 331 -0.37 10.19 10.65
N SER A 332 -0.62 11.35 10.07
CA SER A 332 0.41 12.23 9.51
C SER A 332 -0.15 13.65 9.38
N TYR A 333 0.75 14.60 9.19
CA TYR A 333 0.37 15.93 8.76
C TYR A 333 1.44 16.57 7.87
N ASP A 334 1.06 17.60 7.14
CA ASP A 334 1.98 18.48 6.43
C ASP A 334 1.55 19.95 6.59
N TYR A 335 2.45 20.88 6.30
CA TYR A 335 2.21 22.32 6.42
C TYR A 335 2.61 23.08 5.15
N SER A 336 1.66 23.81 4.57
CA SER A 336 1.94 24.77 3.50
C SER A 336 2.02 26.18 4.06
N ARG A 337 3.22 26.77 4.02
CA ARG A 337 3.44 28.20 4.31
C ARG A 337 2.78 29.11 3.29
N LYS A 338 2.71 28.67 2.03
CA LYS A 338 2.09 29.40 0.92
C LYS A 338 0.59 29.58 1.19
N ASP A 339 -0.07 28.50 1.61
CA ASP A 339 -1.52 28.49 1.82
C ASP A 339 -1.90 28.87 3.25
N GLY A 340 -0.95 28.80 4.19
CA GLY A 340 -1.19 29.01 5.61
C GLY A 340 -2.09 27.93 6.20
N LEU A 341 -1.91 26.67 5.78
CA LEU A 341 -2.76 25.56 6.16
C LEU A 341 -1.95 24.32 6.57
N LEU A 342 -2.43 23.63 7.58
CA LEU A 342 -2.02 22.28 7.97
C LEU A 342 -3.01 21.28 7.37
N ALA A 343 -2.49 20.23 6.74
CA ALA A 343 -3.28 19.10 6.28
C ALA A 343 -3.02 17.93 7.21
N VAL A 344 -4.00 17.52 8.01
CA VAL A 344 -3.89 16.44 9.00
C VAL A 344 -4.70 15.24 8.53
N VAL A 345 -4.03 14.10 8.33
CA VAL A 345 -4.69 12.82 8.11
C VAL A 345 -4.92 12.15 9.45
N ARG A 346 -6.18 11.86 9.76
CA ARG A 346 -6.56 11.11 10.96
C ARG A 346 -7.37 9.88 10.62
N LEU A 347 -7.24 8.86 11.45
CA LEU A 347 -8.20 7.76 11.56
C LEU A 347 -9.35 8.24 12.45
N GLY A 348 -10.59 8.02 12.03
CA GLY A 348 -11.78 8.42 12.77
C GLY A 348 -12.84 7.31 12.83
N GLU A 349 -14.09 7.73 13.00
CA GLU A 349 -15.24 6.84 13.23
C GLU A 349 -15.38 5.74 12.15
N GLY A 350 -15.62 4.50 12.58
CA GLY A 350 -15.76 3.34 11.71
C GLY A 350 -14.47 2.91 10.99
N GLU A 351 -13.30 3.33 11.51
CA GLU A 351 -11.97 3.03 10.96
C GLU A 351 -11.78 3.59 9.54
N HIS A 352 -12.29 4.80 9.30
CA HIS A 352 -12.10 5.55 8.06
C HIS A 352 -11.11 6.69 8.24
N TYR A 353 -10.41 7.03 7.16
CA TYR A 353 -9.49 8.17 7.14
C TYR A 353 -10.22 9.46 6.78
N TYR A 354 -9.82 10.54 7.46
CA TYR A 354 -10.29 11.89 7.25
C TYR A 354 -9.12 12.81 6.99
N LEU A 355 -9.33 13.81 6.14
CA LEU A 355 -8.45 14.94 5.94
C LEU A 355 -9.05 16.14 6.66
N ASP A 356 -8.35 16.61 7.69
CA ASP A 356 -8.68 17.83 8.41
C ASP A 356 -7.74 18.95 7.94
N MET A 357 -8.31 20.05 7.49
CA MET A 357 -7.56 21.25 7.14
C MET A 357 -7.61 22.20 8.33
N LEU A 358 -6.46 22.60 8.87
CA LEU A 358 -6.36 23.50 10.01
C LEU A 358 -5.60 24.78 9.65
N ARG A 359 -5.88 25.87 10.34
CA ARG A 359 -4.99 27.04 10.38
C ARG A 359 -3.76 26.77 11.28
N PRO A 360 -2.68 27.57 11.19
CA PRO A 360 -1.46 27.37 11.98
C PRO A 360 -1.67 27.57 13.49
N ASP A 361 -2.78 28.16 13.91
CA ASP A 361 -3.18 28.29 15.32
C ASP A 361 -4.01 27.09 15.83
N GLY A 362 -4.35 26.13 14.96
CA GLY A 362 -5.14 24.95 15.29
C GLY A 362 -6.64 25.06 14.98
N GLU A 363 -7.11 26.20 14.45
CA GLU A 363 -8.52 26.34 14.05
C GLU A 363 -8.86 25.36 12.91
N LEU A 364 -9.86 24.49 13.13
CA LEU A 364 -10.36 23.57 12.11
C LEU A 364 -11.13 24.34 11.02
N VAL A 365 -10.62 24.30 9.79
CA VAL A 365 -11.23 24.94 8.61
C VAL A 365 -12.22 23.99 7.94
N SER A 366 -11.85 22.73 7.75
CA SER A 366 -12.73 21.72 7.17
C SER A 366 -12.30 20.30 7.56
N SER A 367 -13.21 19.35 7.48
CA SER A 367 -12.95 17.93 7.71
C SER A 367 -13.72 17.11 6.68
N HIS A 368 -13.02 16.32 5.87
CA HIS A 368 -13.64 15.50 4.83
C HIS A 368 -13.16 14.06 4.92
N ARG A 369 -14.06 13.11 4.68
CA ARG A 369 -13.69 11.70 4.57
C ARG A 369 -12.86 11.48 3.32
N ILE A 370 -11.78 10.71 3.43
CA ILE A 370 -10.96 10.34 2.29
C ILE A 370 -11.60 9.14 1.58
N HIS A 371 -11.87 9.31 0.29
CA HIS A 371 -12.51 8.31 -0.55
C HIS A 371 -11.45 7.49 -1.29
N TYR A 372 -11.05 6.36 -0.70
CA TYR A 372 -10.09 5.46 -1.33
C TYR A 372 -10.70 4.79 -2.58
N PRO A 373 -9.97 4.78 -3.72
CA PRO A 373 -10.29 3.91 -4.83
C PRO A 373 -10.02 2.46 -4.47
N ASN A 374 -10.56 1.51 -5.24
CA ASN A 374 -10.38 0.07 -5.00
C ASN A 374 -8.91 -0.40 -5.08
N THR A 375 -8.00 0.43 -5.60
CA THR A 375 -6.56 0.17 -5.65
C THR A 375 -5.83 0.45 -4.33
N ILE A 376 -6.49 1.11 -3.38
CA ILE A 376 -5.96 1.38 -2.04
C ILE A 376 -6.78 0.57 -1.03
N ALA A 377 -6.12 -0.29 -0.27
CA ALA A 377 -6.79 -1.09 0.75
C ALA A 377 -7.45 -0.20 1.84
N ARG A 378 -8.60 -0.65 2.34
CA ARG A 378 -9.45 0.09 3.30
C ARG A 378 -8.68 0.63 4.51
N PHE A 379 -7.82 -0.19 5.11
CA PHE A 379 -7.10 0.12 6.34
C PHE A 379 -5.69 0.67 6.11
N ARG A 380 -5.37 1.03 4.87
CA ARG A 380 -4.05 1.52 4.54
C ARG A 380 -3.90 2.98 4.97
N PRO A 381 -2.92 3.32 5.81
CA PRO A 381 -2.60 4.71 6.09
C PRO A 381 -1.96 5.36 4.85
N ILE A 382 -2.20 6.66 4.67
CA ILE A 382 -1.58 7.48 3.62
C ILE A 382 -0.87 8.68 4.25
N TYR A 383 0.15 9.19 3.55
CA TYR A 383 1.03 10.25 4.02
C TYR A 383 1.11 11.36 2.96
N PRO A 384 0.07 12.19 2.82
CA PRO A 384 0.02 13.24 1.81
C PRO A 384 0.81 14.49 2.18
N ASN A 385 1.43 15.07 1.17
CA ASN A 385 2.15 16.33 1.23
C ASN A 385 1.48 17.39 0.35
N PHE A 386 1.63 18.66 0.70
CA PHE A 386 1.09 19.76 -0.10
C PHE A 386 1.71 19.77 -1.50
N SER A 387 0.84 19.88 -2.51
CA SER A 387 1.26 20.07 -3.89
C SER A 387 1.26 21.57 -4.24
N PRO A 388 1.94 21.99 -5.32
CA PRO A 388 1.93 23.37 -5.79
C PRO A 388 0.58 23.78 -6.41
N TYR A 389 -0.25 22.80 -6.78
CA TYR A 389 -1.58 22.99 -7.36
C TYR A 389 -2.61 23.35 -6.29
N GLU A 390 -3.57 24.20 -6.66
CA GLU A 390 -4.60 24.66 -5.72
C GLU A 390 -5.45 23.51 -5.19
N ASN A 391 -5.69 23.51 -3.87
CA ASN A 391 -6.58 22.57 -3.17
C ASN A 391 -6.20 21.09 -3.35
N GLN A 392 -4.91 20.80 -3.57
CA GLN A 392 -4.43 19.46 -3.88
C GLN A 392 -3.21 19.08 -3.03
N LEU A 393 -3.21 17.85 -2.55
CA LEU A 393 -2.10 17.16 -1.93
C LEU A 393 -1.65 16.00 -2.83
N ALA A 394 -0.46 15.46 -2.61
CA ALA A 394 0.02 14.26 -3.29
C ALA A 394 0.62 13.25 -2.30
N PHE A 395 0.46 11.96 -2.57
CA PHE A 395 1.03 10.89 -1.76
C PHE A 395 1.38 9.66 -2.60
N SER A 396 2.17 8.77 -2.01
CA SER A 396 2.54 7.49 -2.64
C SER A 396 2.00 6.28 -1.86
N THR A 397 1.64 5.22 -2.58
CA THR A 397 1.48 3.87 -2.02
C THR A 397 2.70 2.98 -2.27
N GLY A 398 3.81 3.53 -2.75
CA GLY A 398 4.94 2.74 -3.23
C GLY A 398 5.05 2.93 -4.73
N ARG A 399 4.46 2.03 -5.53
CA ARG A 399 4.60 2.07 -7.00
C ARG A 399 3.60 2.96 -7.70
N GLN A 400 2.64 3.52 -6.98
CA GLN A 400 1.63 4.42 -7.52
C GLN A 400 1.59 5.73 -6.73
N LEU A 401 1.65 6.85 -7.46
CA LEU A 401 1.35 8.18 -6.91
C LEU A 401 -0.14 8.50 -7.05
N TYR A 402 -0.64 9.29 -6.12
CA TYR A 402 -2.01 9.77 -6.10
C TYR A 402 -2.05 11.25 -5.75
N THR A 403 -3.05 11.94 -6.27
CA THR A 403 -3.49 13.25 -5.77
C THR A 403 -4.65 13.06 -4.79
N LEU A 404 -4.77 13.98 -3.84
CA LEU A 404 -5.83 14.05 -2.85
C LEU A 404 -6.34 15.50 -2.79
N THR A 405 -7.61 15.72 -3.11
CA THR A 405 -8.22 17.05 -2.96
C THR A 405 -8.56 17.34 -1.50
N TYR A 406 -8.73 18.62 -1.14
CA TYR A 406 -9.16 19.00 0.22
C TYR A 406 -10.56 18.48 0.60
N GLN A 407 -11.37 18.08 -0.39
CA GLN A 407 -12.66 17.41 -0.19
C GLN A 407 -12.55 15.89 -0.05
N GLY A 408 -11.33 15.34 -0.01
CA GLY A 408 -11.09 13.91 0.25
C GLY A 408 -11.11 13.02 -1.00
N GLN A 409 -11.14 13.58 -2.21
CA GLN A 409 -11.14 12.77 -3.44
C GLN A 409 -9.72 12.35 -3.82
N VAL A 410 -9.53 11.05 -4.04
CA VAL A 410 -8.24 10.47 -4.45
C VAL A 410 -8.26 10.11 -5.94
N SER A 411 -7.21 10.48 -6.66
CA SER A 411 -7.05 10.17 -8.09
C SER A 411 -5.63 9.68 -8.40
N PRO A 412 -5.43 8.61 -9.20
CA PRO A 412 -4.11 8.11 -9.53
C PRO A 412 -3.36 9.07 -10.48
N VAL A 413 -2.04 9.10 -10.34
CA VAL A 413 -1.11 9.88 -11.15
C VAL A 413 -0.30 8.94 -12.03
N THR A 414 -0.21 9.22 -13.33
CA THR A 414 0.57 8.35 -14.22
C THR A 414 2.07 8.55 -13.98
N LEU A 415 2.79 7.46 -13.71
CA LEU A 415 4.25 7.46 -13.54
C LEU A 415 4.94 6.92 -14.80
N PRO A 416 6.15 7.43 -15.15
CA PRO A 416 6.95 6.89 -16.24
C PRO A 416 7.66 5.57 -15.87
N VAL A 417 7.64 5.17 -14.60
CA VAL A 417 8.36 3.99 -14.07
C VAL A 417 7.50 3.24 -13.04
N ASP A 418 7.70 1.93 -12.93
CA ASP A 418 7.04 1.02 -11.97
C ASP A 418 8.06 0.58 -10.89
N GLU A 419 8.53 1.54 -10.10
CA GLU A 419 9.40 1.28 -8.94
C GLU A 419 8.79 1.87 -7.66
N PRO A 420 8.99 1.24 -6.49
CA PRO A 420 8.49 1.78 -5.24
C PRO A 420 9.17 3.10 -4.87
N MET A 421 8.36 4.11 -4.58
CA MET A 421 8.76 5.48 -4.31
C MET A 421 8.01 6.01 -3.09
N GLY A 422 8.68 6.81 -2.26
CA GLY A 422 8.05 7.49 -1.13
C GLY A 422 7.11 8.63 -1.55
N SER A 423 6.35 9.18 -0.60
CA SER A 423 5.55 10.39 -0.85
C SER A 423 6.44 11.55 -1.31
N PRO A 424 5.95 12.38 -2.26
CA PRO A 424 6.76 13.42 -2.87
C PRO A 424 6.91 14.66 -1.97
N VAL A 425 8.07 15.31 -2.07
CA VAL A 425 8.32 16.64 -1.50
C VAL A 425 8.55 17.62 -2.64
N PHE A 426 7.69 18.61 -2.80
CA PHE A 426 7.75 19.53 -3.94
C PHE A 426 8.85 20.58 -3.78
N HIS A 427 9.45 20.94 -4.91
CA HIS A 427 10.39 22.05 -5.00
C HIS A 427 9.64 23.38 -4.80
N PRO A 428 10.26 24.42 -4.19
CA PRO A 428 9.62 25.72 -3.97
C PRO A 428 9.07 26.40 -5.24
N ASP A 429 9.66 26.13 -6.41
CA ASP A 429 9.17 26.63 -7.72
C ASP A 429 7.91 25.92 -8.23
N GLY A 430 7.53 24.77 -7.63
CA GLY A 430 6.36 23.99 -7.99
C GLY A 430 6.48 23.13 -9.25
N ASN A 431 7.61 23.14 -9.97
CA ASN A 431 7.73 22.44 -11.25
C ASN A 431 8.42 21.07 -11.14
N ARG A 432 8.89 20.71 -9.95
CA ARG A 432 9.69 19.50 -9.68
C ARG A 432 9.42 18.97 -8.28
N MET A 433 9.72 17.70 -8.04
CA MET A 433 9.56 17.07 -6.72
C MET A 433 10.61 16.02 -6.42
N LEU A 434 10.97 15.87 -5.14
CA LEU A 434 11.78 14.78 -4.64
C LEU A 434 10.94 13.58 -4.27
N VAL A 435 11.50 12.41 -4.51
CA VAL A 435 10.97 11.11 -4.10
C VAL A 435 12.14 10.23 -3.67
N ILE A 436 11.89 9.35 -2.71
CA ILE A 436 12.86 8.34 -2.31
C ILE A 436 12.55 7.05 -3.05
N LYS A 437 13.43 6.65 -3.97
CA LYS A 437 13.32 5.40 -4.72
C LYS A 437 14.27 4.37 -4.15
N GLY A 438 13.90 3.09 -4.18
CA GLY A 438 14.87 2.03 -3.87
C GLY A 438 14.24 0.69 -3.61
N GLN A 439 15.11 -0.30 -3.43
CA GLN A 439 14.73 -1.69 -3.26
C GLN A 439 15.27 -2.24 -1.95
N TYR A 440 14.54 -3.19 -1.40
CA TYR A 440 14.96 -3.99 -0.27
C TYR A 440 15.13 -5.43 -0.76
N ASP A 441 16.27 -6.03 -0.41
CA ASP A 441 16.64 -7.38 -0.81
C ASP A 441 17.10 -8.14 0.43
N SER A 442 16.52 -9.32 0.62
CA SER A 442 16.78 -10.19 1.75
C SER A 442 16.59 -11.63 1.34
N ASP A 443 17.46 -12.51 1.86
CA ASP A 443 17.39 -13.94 1.63
C ASP A 443 16.88 -14.66 2.88
N ILE A 444 16.28 -15.84 2.68
CA ILE A 444 15.98 -16.78 3.77
C ILE A 444 17.15 -17.74 3.89
N LEU A 445 17.75 -17.79 5.07
CA LEU A 445 18.77 -18.76 5.43
C LEU A 445 18.18 -19.86 6.31
N THR A 446 18.76 -21.05 6.20
CA THR A 446 18.58 -22.13 7.16
C THR A 446 19.88 -22.40 7.92
N MET A 447 19.79 -22.72 9.20
CA MET A 447 20.90 -23.15 10.04
C MET A 447 20.49 -24.45 10.75
N PRO A 448 21.16 -25.59 10.48
CA PRO A 448 20.81 -26.87 11.07
C PRO A 448 21.20 -26.93 12.55
N PHE A 449 20.47 -27.71 13.36
CA PHE A 449 20.91 -28.06 14.71
C PHE A 449 22.12 -29.00 14.65
N GLY A 450 23.20 -28.63 15.32
CA GLY A 450 24.30 -29.55 15.58
C GLY A 450 23.91 -30.57 16.66
N ASN A 451 24.33 -31.82 16.49
CA ASN A 451 24.27 -32.82 17.57
C ASN A 451 25.26 -32.49 18.72
N ASP A 452 26.21 -31.58 18.48
CA ASP A 452 27.13 -31.02 19.48
C ASP A 452 26.72 -29.57 19.81
N ASP A 453 26.82 -29.20 21.09
CA ASP A 453 26.38 -27.95 21.75
C ASP A 453 26.90 -26.61 21.15
N SER A 454 27.54 -26.59 19.97
CA SER A 454 28.01 -25.37 19.33
C SER A 454 27.49 -25.22 17.90
N LEU A 455 26.42 -24.43 17.76
CA LEU A 455 25.96 -23.91 16.47
C LEU A 455 27.01 -22.94 15.91
N GLN A 456 27.45 -23.15 14.67
CA GLN A 456 28.33 -22.20 13.98
C GLN A 456 27.59 -21.50 12.85
N THR A 457 27.65 -20.18 12.81
CA THR A 457 27.02 -19.37 11.75
C THR A 457 27.54 -19.68 10.34
N SER A 458 28.76 -20.20 10.23
CA SER A 458 29.32 -20.70 8.98
C SER A 458 28.53 -21.88 8.37
N GLN A 459 27.69 -22.54 9.16
CA GLN A 459 26.81 -23.63 8.72
C GLN A 459 25.50 -23.13 8.12
N ALA A 460 25.20 -21.82 8.19
CA ALA A 460 24.01 -21.26 7.58
C ALA A 460 24.09 -21.32 6.05
N THR A 461 23.07 -21.87 5.41
CA THR A 461 22.95 -21.95 3.95
C THR A 461 21.73 -21.19 3.45
N ILE A 462 21.78 -20.73 2.20
CA ILE A 462 20.66 -20.04 1.59
C ILE A 462 19.60 -21.08 1.23
N LEU A 463 18.38 -20.89 1.72
CA LEU A 463 17.23 -21.74 1.42
C LEU A 463 16.40 -21.15 0.27
N GLU A 464 16.08 -19.87 0.35
CA GLU A 464 15.33 -19.14 -0.67
C GLU A 464 15.97 -17.79 -0.93
N ARG A 465 16.08 -17.42 -2.22
CA ARG A 465 16.67 -16.17 -2.66
C ARG A 465 16.09 -15.67 -3.97
N SER A 466 16.10 -14.36 -4.16
CA SER A 466 15.92 -13.71 -5.45
C SER A 466 16.76 -12.43 -5.55
N THR A 467 16.32 -11.46 -6.35
CA THR A 467 16.86 -10.08 -6.37
C THR A 467 15.90 -9.11 -5.69
N LYS A 468 14.98 -9.65 -4.90
CA LYS A 468 13.87 -8.99 -4.24
C LYS A 468 13.76 -9.55 -2.83
N GLU A 469 13.09 -8.82 -1.95
CA GLU A 469 12.82 -9.27 -0.58
C GLU A 469 12.20 -10.68 -0.52
N GLU A 470 12.82 -11.56 0.26
CA GLU A 470 12.21 -12.72 0.91
C GLU A 470 12.00 -12.46 2.41
N SER A 471 10.79 -12.68 2.92
CA SER A 471 10.44 -12.45 4.33
C SER A 471 9.36 -13.40 4.87
N ASN A 472 9.17 -13.41 6.20
CA ASN A 472 8.13 -14.17 6.93
C ASN A 472 8.04 -15.66 6.56
N ALA A 473 9.19 -16.34 6.51
CA ALA A 473 9.29 -17.75 6.20
C ALA A 473 8.83 -18.63 7.38
N ILE A 474 7.92 -19.57 7.13
CA ILE A 474 7.35 -20.48 8.13
C ILE A 474 7.21 -21.89 7.58
N PHE A 475 7.53 -22.89 8.41
CA PHE A 475 7.38 -24.30 8.07
C PHE A 475 5.92 -24.74 8.11
N GLN A 476 5.51 -25.57 7.16
CA GLN A 476 4.24 -26.27 7.19
C GLN A 476 4.23 -27.29 8.33
N PRO A 477 3.19 -27.31 9.18
CA PRO A 477 3.02 -28.37 10.18
C PRO A 477 2.89 -29.74 9.52
N GLU A 478 3.68 -30.72 9.99
CA GLU A 478 3.64 -32.13 9.53
C GLU A 478 3.79 -32.33 8.01
N GLY A 479 4.47 -31.39 7.33
CA GLY A 479 4.67 -31.42 5.88
C GLY A 479 6.00 -30.82 5.45
N ASP A 480 6.26 -30.88 4.15
CA ASP A 480 7.56 -30.50 3.57
C ASP A 480 7.56 -29.08 2.98
N LEU A 481 6.44 -28.35 3.06
CA LEU A 481 6.33 -27.02 2.47
C LEU A 481 6.88 -25.93 3.41
N LEU A 482 7.48 -24.92 2.79
CA LEU A 482 7.80 -23.63 3.34
C LEU A 482 6.87 -22.59 2.73
N ALA A 483 6.18 -21.79 3.55
CA ALA A 483 5.51 -20.58 3.10
C ALA A 483 6.36 -19.35 3.40
N PHE A 484 6.43 -18.41 2.46
CA PHE A 484 7.18 -17.16 2.63
C PHE A 484 6.63 -16.06 1.72
N ASN A 485 6.95 -14.81 2.04
CA ASN A 485 6.61 -13.65 1.22
C ASN A 485 7.78 -13.37 0.26
N SER A 486 7.48 -13.09 -1.01
CA SER A 486 8.48 -12.63 -1.96
C SER A 486 7.89 -11.77 -3.07
N ALA A 487 8.64 -10.74 -3.46
CA ALA A 487 8.32 -9.89 -4.60
C ALA A 487 8.94 -10.36 -5.93
N ARG A 488 9.38 -11.63 -6.02
CA ARG A 488 10.06 -12.20 -7.20
C ARG A 488 9.26 -12.17 -8.51
N SER A 489 7.93 -12.07 -8.47
CA SER A 489 7.08 -11.87 -9.66
C SER A 489 6.83 -10.39 -10.00
N GLY A 490 7.51 -9.47 -9.31
CA GLY A 490 7.33 -8.02 -9.43
C GLY A 490 6.35 -7.42 -8.41
N GLN A 491 5.58 -8.24 -7.72
CA GLN A 491 4.66 -7.83 -6.65
C GLN A 491 4.85 -8.72 -5.44
N MET A 492 4.66 -8.18 -4.23
CA MET A 492 4.74 -8.97 -3.02
C MET A 492 3.61 -10.01 -3.00
N GLN A 493 3.98 -11.28 -2.94
CA GLN A 493 3.06 -12.42 -2.93
C GLN A 493 3.51 -13.46 -1.90
N ILE A 494 2.61 -14.38 -1.54
CA ILE A 494 2.89 -15.59 -0.78
C ILE A 494 3.37 -16.66 -1.76
N TRP A 495 4.46 -17.32 -1.41
CA TRP A 495 5.07 -18.41 -2.16
C TRP A 495 5.17 -19.66 -1.31
N LEU A 496 5.12 -20.81 -1.98
CA LEU A 496 5.32 -22.11 -1.38
C LEU A 496 6.52 -22.80 -2.04
N SER A 497 7.39 -23.40 -1.23
CA SER A 497 8.57 -24.15 -1.67
C SER A 497 8.69 -25.46 -0.92
N ASP A 498 9.05 -26.53 -1.61
CA ASP A 498 9.45 -27.84 -1.06
C ASP A 498 10.97 -28.07 -1.23
N GLY A 499 11.74 -26.99 -1.42
CA GLY A 499 13.16 -27.03 -1.80
C GLY A 499 13.41 -27.17 -3.31
N GLN A 500 12.36 -27.24 -4.13
CA GLN A 500 12.45 -27.08 -5.59
C GLN A 500 12.14 -25.63 -6.01
N VAL A 501 11.75 -25.44 -7.27
CA VAL A 501 11.32 -24.15 -7.80
C VAL A 501 10.04 -23.69 -7.08
N PRO A 502 10.06 -22.54 -6.39
CA PRO A 502 8.90 -22.10 -5.62
C PRO A 502 7.73 -21.73 -6.50
N ARG A 503 6.52 -22.01 -6.02
CA ARG A 503 5.27 -21.67 -6.69
C ARG A 503 4.56 -20.53 -5.97
N GLN A 504 4.00 -19.60 -6.74
CA GLN A 504 3.19 -18.53 -6.20
C GLN A 504 1.85 -19.09 -5.72
N LEU A 505 1.41 -18.69 -4.53
CA LEU A 505 0.12 -19.09 -3.96
C LEU A 505 -0.93 -18.00 -4.11
N SER A 506 -0.56 -16.74 -3.82
CA SER A 506 -1.49 -15.61 -3.81
C SER A 506 -1.47 -14.81 -5.11
N ASN A 507 -2.46 -13.93 -5.28
CA ASN A 507 -2.51 -12.95 -6.37
C ASN A 507 -3.05 -11.61 -5.84
N PHE A 508 -2.32 -11.01 -4.90
CA PHE A 508 -2.63 -9.71 -4.33
C PHE A 508 -2.43 -8.57 -5.34
N PRO A 509 -3.18 -7.46 -5.22
CA PRO A 509 -2.99 -6.30 -6.08
C PRO A 509 -1.65 -5.59 -5.82
N MET A 510 -1.32 -4.66 -6.72
CA MET A 510 -0.15 -3.79 -6.58
C MET A 510 -0.12 -3.09 -5.22
N ASP A 511 1.09 -2.93 -4.69
CA ASP A 511 1.41 -2.27 -3.42
C ASP A 511 0.80 -2.92 -2.18
N THR A 512 0.24 -4.13 -2.24
CA THR A 512 -0.22 -4.84 -1.03
C THR A 512 0.95 -5.11 -0.09
N PHE A 513 0.85 -4.67 1.17
CA PHE A 513 1.79 -5.03 2.20
C PHE A 513 1.40 -6.36 2.85
N LEU A 514 2.33 -7.31 2.83
CA LEU A 514 2.17 -8.58 3.55
C LEU A 514 2.94 -8.51 4.87
N TYR A 515 2.19 -8.62 5.97
CA TYR A 515 2.73 -8.72 7.31
C TYR A 515 2.88 -10.22 7.64
N GLU A 516 2.31 -10.69 8.75
CA GLU A 516 2.46 -12.07 9.19
C GLU A 516 1.55 -13.05 8.42
N THR A 517 2.04 -14.28 8.29
CA THR A 517 1.31 -15.44 7.76
C THR A 517 1.43 -16.59 8.76
N HIS A 518 0.37 -17.38 8.93
CA HIS A 518 0.34 -18.54 9.82
C HIS A 518 -0.32 -19.74 9.13
N TRP A 519 0.19 -20.93 9.39
CA TRP A 519 -0.40 -22.19 8.93
C TRP A 519 -1.59 -22.61 9.78
N SER A 520 -2.56 -23.29 9.16
CA SER A 520 -3.54 -24.07 9.90
C SER A 520 -2.84 -25.25 10.62
N ALA A 521 -3.46 -25.75 11.68
CA ALA A 521 -2.89 -26.81 12.51
C ALA A 521 -2.76 -28.15 11.77
N ASP A 522 -3.45 -28.32 10.62
CA ASP A 522 -3.34 -29.47 9.72
C ASP A 522 -2.49 -29.18 8.48
N GLY A 523 -1.89 -27.98 8.38
CA GLY A 523 -1.05 -27.57 7.26
C GLY A 523 -1.77 -27.40 5.91
N SER A 524 -3.11 -27.41 5.89
CA SER A 524 -3.89 -27.36 4.65
C SER A 524 -4.27 -25.94 4.18
N GLU A 525 -4.16 -24.94 5.07
CA GLU A 525 -4.52 -23.55 4.81
C GLU A 525 -3.48 -22.58 5.40
N LEU A 526 -3.50 -21.33 4.92
CA LEU A 526 -2.75 -20.20 5.47
C LEU A 526 -3.71 -19.08 5.85
N LEU A 527 -3.43 -18.38 6.95
CA LEU A 527 -4.05 -17.11 7.31
C LEU A 527 -2.99 -16.01 7.25
N THR A 528 -3.23 -15.01 6.41
CA THR A 528 -2.29 -13.91 6.17
C THR A 528 -2.91 -12.58 6.52
N ASN A 529 -2.11 -11.73 7.18
CA ASN A 529 -2.38 -10.31 7.33
C ASN A 529 -1.85 -9.54 6.11
N ALA A 530 -2.76 -9.08 5.26
CA ALA A 530 -2.49 -8.30 4.05
C ALA A 530 -3.18 -6.94 4.16
N ASP A 531 -2.40 -5.85 4.14
CA ASP A 531 -2.88 -4.47 4.36
C ASP A 531 -3.81 -4.33 5.59
N LYS A 532 -3.43 -4.98 6.69
CA LYS A 532 -4.17 -4.99 7.97
C LYS A 532 -5.53 -5.68 7.91
N ALA A 533 -5.81 -6.40 6.83
CA ALA A 533 -6.95 -7.28 6.67
C ALA A 533 -6.50 -8.74 6.68
N LEU A 534 -7.39 -9.65 7.08
CA LEU A 534 -7.09 -11.09 7.12
C LEU A 534 -7.63 -11.79 5.88
N VAL A 535 -6.78 -12.58 5.24
CA VAL A 535 -7.14 -13.41 4.08
C VAL A 535 -6.69 -14.84 4.33
N LYS A 536 -7.61 -15.79 4.17
CA LYS A 536 -7.34 -17.21 4.29
C LYS A 536 -7.13 -17.83 2.91
N PHE A 537 -6.07 -18.63 2.75
CA PHE A 537 -5.73 -19.32 1.50
C PHE A 537 -5.76 -20.83 1.68
N ALA A 538 -6.39 -21.54 0.75
CA ALA A 538 -6.14 -22.96 0.53
C ALA A 538 -4.89 -23.14 -0.33
N LEU A 539 -4.26 -24.33 -0.27
CA LEU A 539 -3.02 -24.63 -0.99
C LEU A 539 -3.12 -24.57 -2.53
N ASP A 540 -4.33 -24.61 -3.09
CA ASP A 540 -4.60 -24.45 -4.52
C ASP A 540 -4.65 -22.97 -4.97
N GLY A 541 -4.51 -22.03 -4.03
CA GLY A 541 -4.57 -20.59 -4.26
C GLY A 541 -5.95 -19.98 -4.06
N THR A 542 -6.98 -20.78 -3.74
CA THR A 542 -8.31 -20.26 -3.41
C THR A 542 -8.23 -19.40 -2.15
N ALA A 543 -8.73 -18.16 -2.25
CA ALA A 543 -8.61 -17.15 -1.19
C ALA A 543 -9.97 -16.68 -0.69
N HIS A 544 -10.08 -16.47 0.62
CA HIS A 544 -11.28 -15.95 1.29
C HIS A 544 -10.90 -14.83 2.26
N ALA A 545 -11.36 -13.61 2.00
CA ALA A 545 -11.19 -12.50 2.94
C ALA A 545 -12.07 -12.71 4.18
N ILE A 546 -11.51 -12.44 5.36
CA ILE A 546 -12.24 -12.46 6.63
C ILE A 546 -12.79 -11.05 6.88
N PRO A 547 -14.11 -10.87 7.06
CA PRO A 547 -14.68 -9.57 7.41
C PRO A 547 -14.20 -9.09 8.79
N LEU A 548 -13.66 -7.88 8.84
CA LEU A 548 -13.15 -7.27 10.06
C LEU A 548 -13.82 -5.91 10.33
N ALA A 549 -14.14 -5.69 11.60
CA ALA A 549 -14.56 -4.39 12.10
C ALA A 549 -13.37 -3.44 12.28
N HIS A 550 -12.24 -3.96 12.75
CA HIS A 550 -11.04 -3.22 13.08
C HIS A 550 -9.82 -3.78 12.34
N PRO A 551 -8.85 -2.95 11.96
CA PRO A 551 -7.61 -3.41 11.34
C PRO A 551 -6.78 -4.26 12.31
N VAL A 552 -6.14 -5.28 11.74
CA VAL A 552 -5.16 -6.14 12.43
C VAL A 552 -3.77 -5.56 12.17
N GLU A 553 -3.24 -4.82 13.13
CA GLU A 553 -1.89 -4.23 13.01
C GLU A 553 -0.80 -5.30 13.03
N GLN A 554 -1.00 -6.36 13.82
CA GLN A 554 -0.13 -7.53 13.86
C GLN A 554 -0.94 -8.81 14.08
N LEU A 555 -0.60 -9.87 13.34
CA LEU A 555 -1.17 -11.21 13.54
C LEU A 555 -0.12 -12.11 14.20
N PHE A 556 -0.32 -12.43 15.47
CA PHE A 556 0.66 -13.14 16.30
C PHE A 556 0.51 -14.66 16.24
N TYR A 557 -0.72 -15.17 16.14
CA TYR A 557 -0.98 -16.61 16.10
C TYR A 557 -2.37 -16.91 15.54
N TRP A 558 -2.53 -18.07 14.90
CA TRP A 558 -3.82 -18.57 14.42
C TRP A 558 -4.15 -19.95 15.01
N ASP A 559 -5.22 -20.03 15.79
CA ASP A 559 -5.84 -21.30 16.19
C ASP A 559 -6.93 -21.68 15.17
N SER A 560 -6.53 -22.40 14.13
CA SER A 560 -7.46 -22.90 13.11
C SER A 560 -8.53 -23.87 13.63
N ARG A 561 -8.33 -24.54 14.78
CA ARG A 561 -9.33 -25.47 15.33
C ARG A 561 -10.41 -24.70 16.09
N ALA A 562 -10.02 -23.69 16.86
CA ALA A 562 -10.93 -22.80 17.56
C ALA A 562 -11.49 -21.67 16.66
N GLN A 563 -10.92 -21.49 15.47
CA GLN A 563 -11.18 -20.36 14.58
C GLN A 563 -10.97 -19.02 15.29
N THR A 564 -9.85 -18.89 16.01
CA THR A 564 -9.44 -17.67 16.68
C THR A 564 -8.05 -17.20 16.23
N ALA A 565 -7.82 -15.89 16.26
CA ALA A 565 -6.54 -15.27 15.98
C ALA A 565 -6.09 -14.43 17.17
N LEU A 566 -4.85 -14.60 17.60
CA LEU A 566 -4.20 -13.68 18.54
C LEU A 566 -3.62 -12.51 17.74
N ALA A 567 -4.01 -11.30 18.08
CA ALA A 567 -3.67 -10.12 17.27
C ALA A 567 -3.53 -8.84 18.10
N GLN A 568 -2.78 -7.89 17.54
CA GLN A 568 -2.87 -6.48 17.91
C GLN A 568 -3.87 -5.81 16.98
N LEU A 569 -4.98 -5.30 17.53
CA LEU A 569 -6.01 -4.57 16.78
C LEU A 569 -5.87 -3.07 17.01
N LYS A 570 -6.16 -2.23 16.01
CA LYS A 570 -6.39 -0.78 16.25
C LYS A 570 -7.88 -0.57 16.45
N ILE A 571 -8.31 -0.33 17.68
CA ILE A 571 -9.72 -0.10 18.03
C ILE A 571 -9.88 1.35 18.43
N ASN A 572 -10.67 2.11 17.66
CA ASN A 572 -10.89 3.54 17.91
C ASN A 572 -9.57 4.31 18.07
N GLY A 573 -8.54 3.97 17.29
CA GLY A 573 -7.22 4.60 17.36
C GLY A 573 -6.27 4.08 18.45
N VAL A 574 -6.66 3.13 19.29
CA VAL A 574 -5.79 2.55 20.34
C VAL A 574 -5.38 1.13 19.98
N LEU A 575 -4.10 0.82 20.18
CA LEU A 575 -3.59 -0.54 20.00
C LEU A 575 -4.13 -1.42 21.14
N THR A 576 -4.85 -2.48 20.79
CA THR A 576 -5.49 -3.41 21.73
C THR A 576 -5.01 -4.83 21.49
N PHE A 577 -4.42 -5.46 22.50
CA PHE A 577 -3.99 -6.85 22.45
C PHE A 577 -5.15 -7.79 22.76
N ALA A 578 -5.55 -8.60 21.78
CA ALA A 578 -6.81 -9.34 21.86
C ALA A 578 -6.77 -10.69 21.13
N GLU A 579 -7.73 -11.53 21.49
CA GLU A 579 -8.11 -12.70 20.71
C GLU A 579 -9.38 -12.41 19.90
N LEU A 580 -9.29 -12.58 18.60
CA LEU A 580 -10.36 -12.35 17.63
C LEU A 580 -10.98 -13.68 17.21
N ASN A 581 -12.30 -13.81 17.30
CA ASN A 581 -13.03 -14.92 16.70
C ASN A 581 -13.24 -14.67 15.19
N LEU A 582 -12.74 -15.57 14.34
CA LEU A 582 -12.75 -15.42 12.90
C LEU A 582 -14.10 -15.78 12.25
N THR A 583 -15.04 -16.36 13.00
CA THR A 583 -16.37 -16.75 12.51
C THR A 583 -17.41 -15.66 12.72
N ASN A 584 -17.36 -14.94 13.85
CA ASN A 584 -18.34 -13.92 14.22
C ASN A 584 -17.75 -12.55 14.57
N SER A 585 -16.44 -12.37 14.38
CA SER A 585 -15.69 -11.13 14.65
C SER A 585 -15.76 -10.66 16.12
N ALA A 586 -16.13 -11.53 17.07
CA ALA A 586 -16.09 -11.18 18.49
C ALA A 586 -14.64 -10.99 18.97
N ILE A 587 -14.42 -9.95 19.78
CA ILE A 587 -13.10 -9.57 20.29
C ILE A 587 -13.08 -9.80 21.81
N ARG A 588 -12.09 -10.56 22.28
CA ARG A 588 -11.76 -10.72 23.69
C ARG A 588 -10.43 -10.03 23.98
N VAL A 589 -10.48 -8.88 24.63
CA VAL A 589 -9.29 -8.16 25.10
C VAL A 589 -8.56 -9.00 26.15
N LEU A 590 -7.24 -9.13 26.01
CA LEU A 590 -6.42 -9.94 26.92
C LEU A 590 -5.76 -9.06 27.99
N ASN A 591 -5.09 -8.00 27.57
CA ASN A 591 -4.56 -6.96 28.43
C ASN A 591 -4.41 -5.63 27.66
N ASP A 592 -4.07 -4.60 28.41
CA ASP A 592 -3.94 -3.20 28.02
C ASP A 592 -2.47 -2.75 27.89
N ARG A 593 -1.53 -3.72 27.80
CA ARG A 593 -0.11 -3.43 27.58
C ARG A 593 0.18 -3.18 26.10
N GLU A 594 1.15 -2.32 25.82
CA GLU A 594 1.73 -2.15 24.49
C GLU A 594 2.60 -3.38 24.17
N VAL A 595 2.02 -4.36 23.48
CA VAL A 595 2.68 -5.60 23.06
C VAL A 595 3.40 -5.38 21.73
N THR A 596 4.68 -5.76 21.66
CA THR A 596 5.52 -5.63 20.46
C THR A 596 5.60 -6.91 19.63
N TRP A 597 5.53 -8.07 20.30
CA TRP A 597 5.50 -9.40 19.68
C TRP A 597 4.86 -10.43 20.61
N ALA A 598 4.21 -11.45 20.07
CA ALA A 598 3.61 -12.53 20.87
C ALA A 598 3.52 -13.84 20.08
N LEU A 599 3.38 -14.96 20.80
CA LEU A 599 3.07 -16.28 20.26
C LEU A 599 2.41 -17.18 21.31
N LYS A 600 1.82 -18.30 20.87
CA LYS A 600 1.44 -19.42 21.75
C LYS A 600 2.39 -20.58 21.53
N THR A 601 2.85 -21.21 22.62
CA THR A 601 3.67 -22.44 22.59
C THR A 601 2.81 -23.69 22.41
N ALA A 602 3.46 -24.85 22.24
CA ALA A 602 2.76 -26.11 21.98
C ALA A 602 1.80 -26.53 23.12
N ASP A 603 2.11 -26.16 24.37
CA ASP A 603 1.22 -26.38 25.52
C ASP A 603 0.10 -25.32 25.68
N GLY A 604 0.05 -24.34 24.78
CA GLY A 604 -0.91 -23.24 24.81
C GLY A 604 -0.50 -22.05 25.67
N SER A 605 0.70 -22.05 26.27
CA SER A 605 1.18 -20.88 27.02
C SER A 605 1.36 -19.68 26.10
N LEU A 606 0.79 -18.54 26.50
CA LEU A 606 0.96 -17.27 25.81
C LEU A 606 2.23 -16.57 26.31
N VAL A 607 3.14 -16.26 25.39
CA VAL A 607 4.36 -15.48 25.67
C VAL A 607 4.36 -14.24 24.78
N TYR A 608 4.71 -13.09 25.35
CA TYR A 608 4.77 -11.83 24.61
C TYR A 608 5.89 -10.91 25.13
N THR A 609 6.27 -9.92 24.32
CA THR A 609 7.17 -8.83 24.70
C THR A 609 6.42 -7.51 24.80
N ASP A 610 6.79 -6.68 25.78
CA ASP A 610 6.25 -5.32 25.91
C ASP A 610 7.09 -4.27 25.13
N HIS A 611 6.72 -2.99 25.24
CA HIS A 611 7.41 -1.85 24.62
C HIS A 611 8.86 -1.63 25.11
N MET A 612 9.28 -2.36 26.15
CA MET A 612 10.66 -2.40 26.65
C MET A 612 11.39 -3.67 26.22
N ASP A 613 10.78 -4.48 25.36
CA ASP A 613 11.24 -5.81 24.93
C ASP A 613 11.40 -6.83 26.08
N ARG A 614 10.68 -6.64 27.19
CA ARG A 614 10.69 -7.59 28.30
C ARG A 614 9.72 -8.72 28.03
N PHE A 615 10.13 -9.94 28.35
CA PHE A 615 9.33 -11.14 28.14
C PHE A 615 8.34 -11.39 29.28
N TRP A 616 7.10 -11.66 28.91
CA TRP A 616 6.01 -11.99 29.83
C TRP A 616 5.37 -13.31 29.41
N ARG A 617 4.95 -14.09 30.40
CA ARG A 617 4.13 -15.28 30.24
C ARG A 617 2.76 -15.00 30.85
N SER A 618 1.69 -15.30 30.12
CA SER A 618 0.35 -15.11 30.69
C SER A 618 0.06 -16.15 31.78
N GLY A 619 -0.44 -15.67 32.92
CA GLY A 619 -0.80 -16.48 34.08
C GLY A 619 -2.30 -16.50 34.35
N PRO A 620 -2.79 -17.36 35.27
CA PRO A 620 -4.21 -17.51 35.55
C PRO A 620 -4.82 -16.30 36.29
N VAL A 621 -4.00 -15.48 36.94
CA VAL A 621 -4.42 -14.29 37.70
C VAL A 621 -3.74 -13.03 37.16
N GLU A 622 -2.43 -13.10 36.95
CA GLU A 622 -1.62 -12.01 36.42
C GLU A 622 -0.54 -12.54 35.47
N ASP A 623 -0.09 -11.68 34.56
CA ASP A 623 1.01 -12.01 33.65
C ASP A 623 2.36 -11.94 34.42
N GLU A 624 3.18 -12.97 34.25
CA GLU A 624 4.45 -13.15 34.96
C GLU A 624 5.64 -12.73 34.08
N LEU A 625 6.56 -11.96 34.64
CA LEU A 625 7.80 -11.58 33.98
C LEU A 625 8.76 -12.78 33.92
N ILE A 626 9.33 -13.05 32.74
CA ILE A 626 10.37 -14.07 32.58
C ILE A 626 11.73 -13.45 32.91
N GLU A 627 12.06 -13.35 34.20
CA GLU A 627 13.27 -12.66 34.70
C GLU A 627 14.58 -13.06 33.99
N PRO A 628 14.84 -14.35 33.67
CA PRO A 628 16.07 -14.73 32.95
C PRO A 628 16.23 -14.08 31.56
N LEU A 629 15.15 -13.53 30.99
CA LEU A 629 15.13 -12.94 29.64
C LEU A 629 15.10 -11.41 29.63
N LEU A 630 15.32 -10.75 30.77
CA LEU A 630 15.24 -9.29 30.92
C LEU A 630 16.04 -8.49 29.87
N ASP A 631 17.25 -8.95 29.53
CA ASP A 631 18.15 -8.28 28.57
C ASP A 631 18.24 -9.02 27.22
N GLN A 632 17.30 -9.93 26.94
CA GLN A 632 17.36 -10.81 25.77
C GLN A 632 16.44 -10.39 24.61
N GLY A 633 15.56 -9.41 24.84
CA GLY A 633 14.64 -8.89 23.84
C GLY A 633 15.32 -7.96 22.83
N SER A 634 14.75 -7.87 21.63
CA SER A 634 15.14 -6.92 20.59
C SER A 634 14.10 -6.83 19.48
N GLU A 635 14.28 -5.89 18.55
CA GLU A 635 13.46 -5.76 17.33
C GLU A 635 13.62 -6.94 16.35
N ARG A 636 14.57 -7.86 16.59
CA ARG A 636 14.81 -9.06 15.76
C ARG A 636 13.83 -10.21 16.02
N ARG A 637 12.82 -9.99 16.88
CA ARG A 637 11.75 -10.91 17.27
C ARG A 637 12.24 -12.20 17.95
N PHE A 638 11.28 -13.01 18.39
CA PHE A 638 11.50 -14.37 18.89
C PHE A 638 10.46 -15.32 18.30
N THR A 639 10.74 -16.62 18.33
CA THR A 639 9.84 -17.70 17.90
C THR A 639 9.93 -18.87 18.89
N ALA A 640 9.15 -19.93 18.66
CA ALA A 640 9.14 -21.09 19.55
C ALA A 640 9.05 -22.40 18.77
N TYR A 641 9.67 -23.43 19.33
CA TYR A 641 9.45 -24.82 18.94
C TYR A 641 9.20 -25.67 20.19
N GLY A 642 8.07 -26.38 20.22
CA GLY A 642 7.58 -27.00 21.44
C GLY A 642 7.32 -25.95 22.52
N ASN A 643 8.05 -26.03 23.63
CA ASN A 643 8.00 -25.08 24.75
C ASN A 643 9.33 -24.33 24.96
N THR A 644 10.20 -24.36 23.94
CA THR A 644 11.48 -23.64 23.94
C THR A 644 11.35 -22.40 23.06
N LEU A 645 11.67 -21.24 23.64
CA LEU A 645 11.77 -19.97 22.95
C LEU A 645 13.14 -19.84 22.30
N TYR A 646 13.18 -19.20 21.14
CA TYR A 646 14.40 -18.84 20.42
C TYR A 646 14.33 -17.38 19.99
N GLY A 647 15.39 -16.62 20.21
CA GLY A 647 15.43 -15.21 19.86
C GLY A 647 16.82 -14.73 19.54
N ILE A 648 16.90 -13.50 19.02
CA ILE A 648 18.17 -12.80 18.80
C ILE A 648 18.13 -11.53 19.64
N ASN A 649 19.11 -11.36 20.53
CA ASN A 649 19.19 -10.16 21.37
C ASN A 649 19.90 -8.99 20.66
N GLU A 650 19.96 -7.82 21.31
CA GLU A 650 20.60 -6.61 20.79
C GLU A 650 22.10 -6.80 20.50
N ASN A 651 22.76 -7.71 21.23
CA ASN A 651 24.17 -8.07 21.03
C ASN A 651 24.39 -9.05 19.85
N ALA A 652 23.37 -9.27 19.03
CA ALA A 652 23.36 -10.23 17.92
C ALA A 652 23.66 -11.67 18.37
N GLN A 653 23.23 -12.05 19.58
CA GLN A 653 23.36 -13.43 20.05
C GLN A 653 22.04 -14.18 19.83
N LEU A 654 22.14 -15.32 19.15
CA LEU A 654 21.04 -16.28 19.04
C LEU A 654 21.00 -17.11 20.33
N TRP A 655 19.84 -17.15 20.97
CA TRP A 655 19.66 -17.79 22.26
C TRP A 655 18.44 -18.71 22.27
N SER A 656 18.39 -19.60 23.26
CA SER A 656 17.24 -20.45 23.56
C SER A 656 16.88 -20.42 25.04
N TYR A 657 15.59 -20.58 25.34
CA TYR A 657 15.08 -20.65 26.71
C TYR A 657 13.92 -21.65 26.81
N ASP A 658 14.08 -22.70 27.60
CA ASP A 658 13.02 -23.68 27.84
C ASP A 658 12.10 -23.23 28.99
N LEU A 659 10.80 -23.08 28.70
CA LEU A 659 9.81 -22.51 29.64
C LEU A 659 9.50 -23.40 30.86
N HIS A 660 9.88 -24.68 30.83
CA HIS A 660 9.57 -25.63 31.90
C HIS A 660 10.74 -25.80 32.85
N SER A 661 11.92 -26.05 32.29
CA SER A 661 13.17 -26.23 33.03
C SER A 661 13.84 -24.90 33.41
N GLY A 662 13.48 -23.80 32.74
CA GLY A 662 14.12 -22.50 32.91
C GLY A 662 15.55 -22.44 32.35
N ASN A 663 15.93 -23.43 31.54
CA ASN A 663 17.29 -23.53 30.99
C ASN A 663 17.51 -22.48 29.89
N PHE A 664 18.42 -21.55 30.14
CA PHE A 664 18.85 -20.53 29.18
C PHE A 664 20.20 -20.91 28.56
N LYS A 665 20.31 -20.79 27.23
CA LYS A 665 21.57 -20.99 26.51
C LYS A 665 21.75 -19.92 25.43
N ILE A 666 22.94 -19.32 25.37
CA ILE A 666 23.42 -18.66 24.16
C ILE A 666 23.90 -19.74 23.20
N LEU A 667 23.30 -19.80 22.01
CA LEU A 667 23.60 -20.81 21.00
C LEU A 667 24.79 -20.40 20.14
N THR A 668 24.80 -19.15 19.66
CA THR A 668 25.87 -18.59 18.83
C THR A 668 25.73 -17.06 18.68
N THR A 669 26.70 -16.40 18.07
CA THR A 669 26.59 -15.00 17.64
C THR A 669 26.32 -14.94 16.14
N VAL A 670 25.26 -14.25 15.73
CA VAL A 670 24.90 -14.04 14.33
C VAL A 670 25.53 -12.78 13.74
N ALA A 671 25.64 -12.72 12.41
CA ALA A 671 26.07 -11.51 11.74
C ALA A 671 25.01 -10.40 11.87
N ASN A 672 25.44 -9.14 11.87
CA ASN A 672 24.55 -7.98 12.08
C ASN A 672 23.52 -7.81 10.94
N ASP A 673 23.80 -8.37 9.77
CA ASP A 673 22.90 -8.40 8.61
C ASP A 673 21.79 -9.45 8.74
N ILE A 674 21.82 -10.31 9.77
CA ILE A 674 20.67 -11.10 10.20
C ILE A 674 19.70 -10.18 10.94
N VAL A 675 18.61 -9.85 10.28
CA VAL A 675 17.65 -8.87 10.78
C VAL A 675 16.59 -9.51 11.66
N ARG A 676 16.25 -10.80 11.47
CA ARG A 676 15.21 -11.51 12.23
C ARG A 676 15.43 -13.02 12.28
N ILE A 677 14.93 -13.64 13.35
CA ILE A 677 14.59 -15.07 13.38
C ILE A 677 13.16 -15.24 12.86
N SER A 678 12.95 -16.22 11.97
CA SER A 678 11.64 -16.41 11.31
C SER A 678 10.86 -17.58 11.91
N ALA A 679 11.45 -18.78 11.92
CA ALA A 679 10.83 -20.00 12.43
C ALA A 679 11.89 -21.02 12.90
N VAL A 680 11.48 -21.98 13.72
CA VAL A 680 12.32 -23.08 14.22
C VAL A 680 11.51 -24.38 14.19
N ASN A 681 12.16 -25.49 13.83
CA ASN A 681 11.62 -26.85 14.00
C ASN A 681 12.61 -27.74 14.78
N ASP A 682 12.51 -29.07 14.70
CA ASP A 682 13.44 -30.01 15.35
C ASP A 682 14.80 -30.15 14.64
N GLN A 683 14.91 -29.67 13.40
CA GLN A 683 16.08 -29.89 12.55
C GLN A 683 16.88 -28.62 12.27
N GLN A 684 16.22 -27.46 12.24
CA GLN A 684 16.84 -26.22 11.76
C GLN A 684 16.12 -24.95 12.23
N ILE A 685 16.82 -23.83 12.06
CA ILE A 685 16.38 -22.46 12.34
C ILE A 685 16.35 -21.68 11.03
N LEU A 686 15.26 -20.95 10.76
CA LEU A 686 15.16 -20.00 9.66
C LEU A 686 15.51 -18.59 10.11
N LEU A 687 16.39 -17.95 9.35
CA LEU A 687 16.86 -16.58 9.58
C LEU A 687 16.61 -15.74 8.33
N ILE A 688 16.29 -14.45 8.53
CA ILE A 688 16.19 -13.49 7.43
C ILE A 688 17.48 -12.66 7.40
N LYS A 689 18.18 -12.73 6.27
CA LYS A 689 19.42 -11.98 6.03
C LYS A 689 19.16 -10.82 5.07
N GLN A 690 19.45 -9.60 5.48
CA GLN A 690 19.41 -8.44 4.59
C GLN A 690 20.66 -8.42 3.70
N LEU A 691 20.47 -8.31 2.38
CA LEU A 691 21.57 -8.17 1.41
C LEU A 691 21.79 -6.71 1.02
N THR A 692 20.72 -6.02 0.66
CA THR A 692 20.76 -4.59 0.31
C THR A 692 19.49 -3.88 0.77
N SER A 693 19.66 -2.63 1.18
CA SER A 693 18.57 -1.70 1.46
C SER A 693 18.81 -0.35 0.78
N ARG A 694 19.41 -0.39 -0.41
CA ARG A 694 19.76 0.79 -1.21
C ARG A 694 18.51 1.60 -1.53
N LYS A 695 18.56 2.87 -1.16
CA LYS A 695 17.59 3.91 -1.50
C LYS A 695 18.35 5.13 -1.95
N GLU A 696 17.78 5.86 -2.89
CA GLU A 696 18.35 7.05 -3.50
C GLU A 696 17.32 8.18 -3.51
N VAL A 697 17.82 9.41 -3.49
CA VAL A 697 17.01 10.61 -3.67
C VAL A 697 16.93 10.91 -5.16
N VAL A 698 15.71 11.01 -5.66
CA VAL A 698 15.41 11.24 -7.06
C VAL A 698 14.59 12.51 -7.20
N GLU A 699 14.84 13.26 -8.27
CA GLU A 699 14.02 14.37 -8.72
C GLU A 699 13.13 13.96 -9.89
N LEU A 700 11.85 14.30 -9.82
CA LEU A 700 10.87 14.16 -10.90
C LEU A 700 10.50 15.55 -11.40
N LEU A 701 10.51 15.74 -12.71
CA LEU A 701 10.06 16.98 -13.34
C LEU A 701 8.59 16.86 -13.71
N LEU A 702 7.83 17.91 -13.45
CA LEU A 702 6.43 18.00 -13.83
C LEU A 702 6.32 18.48 -15.29
N ALA A 703 5.27 18.05 -15.99
CA ALA A 703 4.94 18.60 -17.30
C ALA A 703 4.28 19.97 -17.14
N GLU A 704 4.56 20.88 -18.08
CA GLU A 704 3.92 22.19 -18.18
C GLU A 704 2.45 22.11 -18.57
#